data_AF-A0AAE0IGR1-F1
#
_entry.id   AF-A0AAE0IGR1-F1
#
_cell.length_a   1.000
_cell.length_b   1.000
_cell.length_c   1.000
_cell.angle_alpha   90.00
_cell.angle_beta   90.00
_cell.angle_gamma   90.00
#
_symmetry.space_group_name_H-M   'P 1'
#
loop_
_entity.id
_entity.type
_entity.pdbx_description
1 polymer ?
#
loop_
_entity_poly.entity_id
_entity_poly.type
_entity_poly.pdbx_seq_one_letter_code
_entity_poly.pdbx_strand_id
1 'polypeptide(L)'
;MTGTYNGGSIPVLDSTMTDVTTGIYVSTPFNMANQFSIVIDNLSIKNVGTAVNHQTAGTQLVGGTYNVESWVLGKGPTAGVVLMEWNMAESSQGSAGMWDSHFRIGGAAGSRLQVANCPKLTGPVNANCIAGAMMLHMTPTSSAYLENIWAWVSDHDMDSGLAQTQIDVYVARGILIESRGGPVWMYSTASEHCILYQYQLYGAKDVFMGNVQTESPYFLPKPQAPAPFITAVEQFPGDPDFGSCAGSSSTHCAAAWGLMVQASTNVHVMGAGLYNWFQEYVQPCVDTQDCQQRVVNITASASVWVYNLYTIGTVEMINYGSQTPILSKPNTNALEHPFVSSINAWMGASVGEVPDEFNDEITLLIDHWNLPECSGGSTSLEELEEAAAKVPGHCRDKYVVDIEMRTLNTALDKYTSVVKDGYDSKFAIYEKVVRQAVPGQIDAFMRGAQASGFFSCVNRKIVCCKAECHAIAYGNCEGCDRGADCVSGPTNVTVDCPTEIPRAAPSYSAPSLPTIYYTCTNYDGFYKAMADQYGIQKSWVTWGKFTVRIHTGCEYSGTNIKKCQDDNEQHWYGYPLFNDGAVVIANPKDIIAASYDQARELSADLSQAAAFADWFAPYHSDLADAASIPAFLMSMAVDSMSKVVHVADEIIEEERKALIVNFLTAVLFLIPMAGEVAGAFSLAVLRGILEIAGHLADLAITIYEVVDDPGSALQTIFGWLLGGGASRKPFKEAAAARRAMPNAEKDKLGTVKDKLDTIARVRKTC
;
A
#
# COMPACT_ATOMS: atom_id res chain seq x y z
N MET A 1 48.39 -14.48 -6.15
CA MET A 1 48.18 -14.66 -4.71
C MET A 1 48.72 -16.04 -4.31
N THR A 2 49.48 -16.18 -3.21
CA THR A 2 50.08 -17.46 -2.77
C THR A 2 50.03 -17.67 -1.25
N GLY A 3 49.16 -16.95 -0.54
CA GLY A 3 48.86 -17.20 0.88
C GLY A 3 47.79 -18.27 1.03
N THR A 4 47.88 -19.10 2.08
CA THR A 4 46.83 -20.06 2.43
C THR A 4 45.60 -19.35 2.99
N TYR A 5 44.55 -19.29 2.17
CA TYR A 5 43.31 -18.54 2.42
C TYR A 5 42.47 -19.06 3.59
N ASN A 6 41.79 -18.10 4.24
CA ASN A 6 40.65 -18.20 5.15
C ASN A 6 39.81 -16.90 4.91
N GLY A 7 38.52 -16.73 5.26
CA GLY A 7 37.67 -17.50 6.17
C GLY A 7 36.59 -16.64 6.86
N GLY A 8 35.66 -16.00 6.12
CA GLY A 8 34.71 -14.92 6.56
C GLY A 8 33.85 -15.12 7.82
N SER A 9 33.12 -14.07 8.22
CA SER A 9 31.99 -14.15 9.15
C SER A 9 30.91 -13.09 8.89
N ILE A 10 29.63 -13.48 8.78
CA ILE A 10 28.46 -12.59 8.75
C ILE A 10 27.49 -12.94 9.90
N PRO A 11 27.22 -12.03 10.85
CA PRO A 11 26.06 -12.11 11.72
C PRO A 11 24.82 -11.47 11.04
N VAL A 12 23.66 -12.12 11.13
CA VAL A 12 22.33 -11.62 10.74
C VAL A 12 21.41 -11.84 11.93
N LEU A 13 21.20 -10.79 12.73
CA LEU A 13 20.50 -10.86 14.02
C LEU A 13 19.24 -10.00 13.93
N ASP A 14 18.12 -10.50 14.46
CA ASP A 14 16.83 -9.78 14.57
C ASP A 14 16.31 -9.18 13.24
N SER A 15 16.79 -9.70 12.12
CA SER A 15 16.66 -9.09 10.80
C SER A 15 15.39 -9.53 10.07
N THR A 16 15.02 -8.85 8.98
CA THR A 16 13.97 -9.31 8.06
C THR A 16 14.46 -9.30 6.61
N MET A 17 14.28 -10.41 5.88
CA MET A 17 14.48 -10.50 4.43
C MET A 17 13.12 -10.66 3.74
N THR A 18 12.73 -9.69 2.90
CA THR A 18 11.44 -9.69 2.21
C THR A 18 11.64 -9.56 0.69
N ASP A 19 10.90 -10.33 -0.10
CA ASP A 19 10.82 -10.22 -1.57
C ASP A 19 12.15 -10.42 -2.35
N VAL A 20 13.16 -11.08 -1.77
CA VAL A 20 14.47 -11.30 -2.41
C VAL A 20 14.62 -12.69 -3.03
N THR A 21 15.14 -12.76 -4.27
CA THR A 21 15.36 -14.04 -4.97
C THR A 21 16.40 -14.92 -4.27
N THR A 22 17.42 -14.31 -3.66
CA THR A 22 18.34 -14.97 -2.71
C THR A 22 18.71 -13.96 -1.63
N GLY A 23 18.63 -14.36 -0.36
CA GLY A 23 18.95 -13.50 0.79
C GLY A 23 20.45 -13.28 0.94
N ILE A 24 21.18 -14.32 1.35
CA ILE A 24 22.64 -14.32 1.42
C ILE A 24 23.19 -15.22 0.32
N TYR A 25 23.94 -14.66 -0.63
CA TYR A 25 24.67 -15.43 -1.64
C TYR A 25 26.16 -15.44 -1.32
N VAL A 26 26.77 -16.63 -1.19
CA VAL A 26 28.20 -16.79 -0.87
C VAL A 26 28.91 -17.51 -2.01
N SER A 27 29.64 -16.75 -2.81
CA SER A 27 30.69 -17.25 -3.69
C SER A 27 32.06 -17.01 -3.06
N THR A 28 32.93 -18.02 -3.06
CA THR A 28 34.33 -17.85 -2.65
C THR A 28 35.24 -17.92 -3.88
N PRO A 29 36.17 -16.95 -4.06
CA PRO A 29 37.28 -17.14 -4.98
C PRO A 29 37.99 -18.47 -4.68
N PHE A 30 38.34 -19.22 -5.73
CA PHE A 30 39.13 -20.47 -5.65
C PHE A 30 38.45 -21.71 -5.01
N ASN A 31 37.11 -21.80 -4.98
CA ASN A 31 36.36 -23.03 -4.66
C ASN A 31 36.65 -23.67 -3.27
N MET A 32 36.98 -22.89 -2.25
CA MET A 32 37.15 -23.40 -0.87
C MET A 32 35.89 -23.22 -0.02
N ALA A 33 35.31 -24.34 0.44
CA ALA A 33 34.02 -24.39 1.14
C ALA A 33 34.06 -23.99 2.62
N ASN A 34 35.20 -24.18 3.30
CA ASN A 34 35.33 -23.92 4.73
C ASN A 34 35.73 -22.46 5.03
N GLN A 35 35.30 -21.53 4.17
CA GLN A 35 35.88 -20.18 4.08
C GLN A 35 34.91 -19.00 4.20
N PHE A 36 33.65 -19.17 4.59
CA PHE A 36 33.10 -18.26 5.59
C PHE A 36 32.09 -18.84 6.56
N SER A 37 31.90 -18.10 7.66
CA SER A 37 30.87 -18.29 8.65
C SER A 37 29.65 -17.40 8.41
N ILE A 38 28.47 -17.94 8.67
CA ILE A 38 27.22 -17.17 8.84
C ILE A 38 26.66 -17.57 10.20
N VAL A 39 26.20 -16.59 10.96
CA VAL A 39 25.36 -16.78 12.14
C VAL A 39 24.07 -16.01 11.87
N ILE A 40 22.95 -16.73 11.82
CA ILE A 40 21.61 -16.16 11.75
C ILE A 40 20.94 -16.40 13.10
N ASP A 41 20.30 -15.36 13.64
CA ASP A 41 19.50 -15.40 14.86
C ASP A 41 18.25 -14.53 14.65
N ASN A 42 17.08 -15.05 15.00
CA ASN A 42 15.78 -14.35 14.87
C ASN A 42 15.53 -13.65 13.51
N LEU A 43 15.86 -14.31 12.38
CA LEU A 43 15.63 -13.75 11.04
C LEU A 43 14.21 -14.08 10.55
N SER A 44 13.39 -13.07 10.28
CA SER A 44 12.11 -13.26 9.57
C SER A 44 12.35 -13.28 8.05
N ILE A 45 12.02 -14.36 7.36
CA ILE A 45 12.01 -14.39 5.89
C ILE A 45 10.57 -14.36 5.36
N LYS A 46 10.35 -13.57 4.30
CA LYS A 46 9.03 -13.38 3.65
C LYS A 46 9.22 -13.36 2.14
N ASN A 47 8.57 -14.29 1.43
CA ASN A 47 8.67 -14.39 -0.03
C ASN A 47 10.13 -14.44 -0.56
N VAL A 48 11.01 -15.14 0.16
CA VAL A 48 12.42 -15.27 -0.21
C VAL A 48 12.62 -16.51 -1.07
N GLY A 49 13.32 -16.42 -2.20
CA GLY A 49 13.57 -17.57 -3.09
C GLY A 49 14.57 -18.58 -2.53
N THR A 50 15.65 -18.12 -1.89
CA THR A 50 16.62 -18.95 -1.15
C THR A 50 17.24 -18.09 -0.05
N ALA A 51 17.05 -18.44 1.23
CA ALA A 51 17.50 -17.56 2.33
C ALA A 51 19.03 -17.48 2.40
N VAL A 52 19.74 -18.60 2.22
CA VAL A 52 21.20 -18.63 2.08
C VAL A 52 21.59 -19.60 0.98
N ASN A 53 22.50 -19.20 0.10
CA ASN A 53 23.11 -20.05 -0.91
C ASN A 53 24.64 -19.94 -0.87
N HIS A 54 25.30 -20.89 -0.22
CA HIS A 54 26.76 -20.99 -0.27
C HIS A 54 27.18 -21.89 -1.43
N GLN A 55 27.32 -21.29 -2.61
CA GLN A 55 27.60 -21.95 -3.88
C GLN A 55 28.76 -22.94 -3.77
N THR A 56 29.89 -22.51 -3.19
CA THR A 56 31.09 -23.33 -3.04
C THR A 56 30.93 -24.50 -2.09
N ALA A 57 30.21 -24.32 -0.98
CA ALA A 57 30.02 -25.36 0.02
C ALA A 57 28.92 -26.36 -0.36
N GLY A 58 28.06 -26.00 -1.32
CA GLY A 58 26.83 -26.75 -1.62
C GLY A 58 25.78 -26.66 -0.51
N THR A 59 25.96 -25.75 0.47
CA THR A 59 25.05 -25.59 1.60
C THR A 59 24.04 -24.49 1.30
N GLN A 60 22.77 -24.77 1.56
CA GLN A 60 21.68 -23.80 1.42
C GLN A 60 20.80 -23.77 2.67
N LEU A 61 20.35 -22.58 3.04
CA LEU A 61 19.13 -22.40 3.83
C LEU A 61 18.01 -22.10 2.83
N VAL A 62 16.96 -22.91 2.85
CA VAL A 62 15.85 -22.79 1.88
C VAL A 62 15.16 -21.43 1.99
N GLY A 63 14.50 -21.01 0.91
CA GLY A 63 13.65 -19.82 0.90
C GLY A 63 12.25 -20.12 1.43
N GLY A 64 11.43 -19.08 1.56
CA GLY A 64 10.02 -19.17 1.93
C GLY A 64 9.51 -17.94 2.67
N THR A 65 8.44 -18.16 3.43
CA THR A 65 7.87 -17.21 4.39
C THR A 65 7.78 -17.90 5.76
N TYR A 66 8.75 -17.67 6.63
CA TYR A 66 8.83 -18.23 7.99
C TYR A 66 9.91 -17.50 8.82
N ASN A 67 10.01 -17.77 10.12
CA ASN A 67 11.09 -17.25 10.96
C ASN A 67 12.18 -18.31 11.17
N VAL A 68 13.45 -17.89 11.04
CA VAL A 68 14.64 -18.67 11.36
C VAL A 68 15.03 -18.30 12.79
N GLU A 69 14.73 -19.16 13.77
CA GLU A 69 15.13 -18.95 15.16
C GLU A 69 16.65 -18.84 15.28
N SER A 70 17.40 -19.83 14.76
CA SER A 70 18.84 -19.73 14.60
C SER A 70 19.35 -20.65 13.49
N TRP A 71 20.37 -20.23 12.76
CA TRP A 71 21.05 -21.04 11.75
C TRP A 71 22.53 -20.64 11.60
N VAL A 72 23.45 -21.61 11.59
CA VAL A 72 24.89 -21.35 11.59
C VAL A 72 25.62 -22.21 10.56
N LEU A 73 26.55 -21.61 9.82
CA LEU A 73 27.40 -22.27 8.83
C LEU A 73 28.80 -21.65 8.83
N GLY A 74 29.83 -22.25 9.47
CA GLY A 74 31.27 -21.98 9.22
C GLY A 74 32.17 -21.55 10.40
N LYS A 75 33.48 -21.33 10.15
CA LYS A 75 34.55 -20.96 11.14
C LYS A 75 35.76 -20.27 10.45
N GLY A 76 36.38 -19.25 11.07
CA GLY A 76 37.77 -18.81 10.76
C GLY A 76 38.02 -17.28 10.69
N PRO A 77 39.29 -16.83 10.52
CA PRO A 77 39.67 -15.44 10.22
C PRO A 77 39.79 -15.16 8.71
N THR A 78 39.73 -13.90 8.25
CA THR A 78 38.92 -13.62 7.06
C THR A 78 39.44 -12.70 5.91
N ALA A 79 40.70 -12.29 5.96
CA ALA A 79 41.42 -11.34 5.08
C ALA A 79 40.89 -10.94 3.66
N GLY A 80 40.25 -11.81 2.88
CA GLY A 80 39.79 -11.52 1.51
C GLY A 80 38.29 -11.22 1.33
N VAL A 81 37.48 -11.20 2.40
CA VAL A 81 36.01 -11.04 2.28
C VAL A 81 35.59 -9.58 2.03
N VAL A 82 34.55 -9.41 1.21
CA VAL A 82 33.63 -8.26 1.24
C VAL A 82 32.38 -8.75 1.98
N LEU A 83 32.00 -8.19 3.13
CA LEU A 83 30.89 -8.76 3.92
C LEU A 83 29.55 -8.64 3.19
N MET A 84 29.33 -7.55 2.46
CA MET A 84 28.19 -7.41 1.57
C MET A 84 28.55 -6.61 0.32
N GLU A 85 28.25 -7.20 -0.83
CA GLU A 85 28.23 -6.51 -2.12
C GLU A 85 26.76 -6.17 -2.45
N TRP A 86 26.43 -4.90 -2.30
CA TRP A 86 25.10 -4.35 -2.52
C TRP A 86 24.96 -3.92 -3.99
N ASN A 87 24.37 -4.80 -4.79
CA ASN A 87 24.09 -4.58 -6.21
C ASN A 87 22.68 -4.06 -6.50
N MET A 88 21.79 -4.08 -5.51
CA MET A 88 20.37 -3.79 -5.69
C MET A 88 20.15 -2.30 -5.95
N ALA A 89 19.28 -1.99 -6.91
CA ALA A 89 18.71 -0.66 -7.10
C ALA A 89 17.26 -0.66 -6.62
N GLU A 90 16.81 0.49 -6.13
CA GLU A 90 15.44 0.66 -5.70
C GLU A 90 14.44 0.57 -6.86
N SER A 91 13.29 -0.06 -6.60
CA SER A 91 12.15 -0.04 -7.53
C SER A 91 11.22 1.18 -7.32
N SER A 92 11.38 1.84 -6.17
CA SER A 92 10.78 3.08 -5.70
C SER A 92 11.60 3.60 -4.51
N GLN A 93 11.60 4.90 -4.22
CA GLN A 93 12.33 5.53 -3.11
C GLN A 93 12.38 4.67 -1.83
N GLY A 94 13.58 4.25 -1.44
CA GLY A 94 13.86 3.47 -0.23
C GLY A 94 13.46 1.99 -0.26
N SER A 95 12.96 1.45 -1.38
CA SER A 95 12.57 0.03 -1.47
C SER A 95 13.75 -0.94 -1.51
N ALA A 96 14.94 -0.48 -1.89
CA ALA A 96 16.19 -1.16 -1.61
C ALA A 96 16.79 -0.48 -0.38
N GLY A 97 16.79 -1.17 0.76
CA GLY A 97 17.25 -0.57 2.02
C GLY A 97 17.52 -1.54 3.15
N MET A 98 18.12 -1.01 4.20
CA MET A 98 18.59 -1.71 5.38
C MET A 98 18.31 -0.85 6.61
N TRP A 99 17.78 -1.46 7.67
CA TRP A 99 17.45 -0.84 8.95
C TRP A 99 17.97 -1.73 10.08
N ASP A 100 18.49 -1.13 11.15
CA ASP A 100 18.92 -1.83 12.39
C ASP A 100 19.79 -3.08 12.15
N SER A 101 20.57 -3.07 11.07
CA SER A 101 21.40 -4.20 10.65
C SER A 101 22.86 -3.78 10.67
N HIS A 102 23.72 -4.57 11.31
CA HIS A 102 25.08 -4.16 11.62
C HIS A 102 26.11 -5.16 11.10
N PHE A 103 27.21 -4.64 10.58
CA PHE A 103 28.39 -5.42 10.22
C PHE A 103 29.34 -5.43 11.42
N ARG A 104 29.50 -6.58 12.09
CA ARG A 104 30.47 -6.74 13.19
C ARG A 104 31.58 -7.71 12.79
N ILE A 105 32.82 -7.27 12.85
CA ILE A 105 34.00 -8.10 12.58
C ILE A 105 34.84 -8.25 13.85
N GLY A 106 34.70 -9.41 14.49
CA GLY A 106 35.44 -9.80 15.68
C GLY A 106 34.71 -9.52 17.00
N GLY A 107 35.47 -9.46 18.09
CA GLY A 107 35.00 -9.01 19.41
C GLY A 107 33.88 -9.85 20.06
N ALA A 108 33.58 -11.02 19.51
CA ALA A 108 32.41 -11.82 19.89
C ALA A 108 32.71 -13.33 19.98
N ALA A 109 31.96 -14.02 20.83
CA ALA A 109 32.04 -15.46 21.04
C ALA A 109 31.92 -16.23 19.72
N GLY A 110 32.85 -17.15 19.49
CA GLY A 110 32.88 -17.98 18.27
C GLY A 110 33.61 -17.36 17.07
N SER A 111 33.81 -16.04 17.04
CA SER A 111 34.56 -15.35 15.96
C SER A 111 36.03 -15.79 15.86
N ARG A 112 36.63 -16.24 16.98
CA ARG A 112 38.09 -16.46 17.14
C ARG A 112 38.94 -15.20 16.95
N LEU A 113 38.30 -14.04 16.99
CA LEU A 113 38.90 -12.70 16.95
C LEU A 113 38.60 -12.00 18.28
N GLN A 114 38.81 -12.73 19.37
CA GLN A 114 38.58 -12.33 20.77
C GLN A 114 39.93 -12.07 21.47
N VAL A 115 39.90 -11.56 22.71
CA VAL A 115 41.12 -11.21 23.47
C VAL A 115 42.12 -12.35 23.62
N ALA A 116 41.65 -13.60 23.62
CA ALA A 116 42.50 -14.80 23.68
C ALA A 116 43.28 -15.08 22.38
N ASN A 117 42.87 -14.48 21.25
CA ASN A 117 43.46 -14.71 19.92
C ASN A 117 44.08 -13.44 19.32
N CYS A 118 43.48 -12.29 19.58
CA CYS A 118 43.85 -10.98 19.03
C CYS A 118 44.09 -9.92 20.13
N PRO A 119 44.86 -10.19 21.20
CA PRO A 119 45.12 -9.19 22.22
C PRO A 119 45.92 -8.02 21.63
N LYS A 120 45.63 -6.80 22.09
CA LYS A 120 46.33 -5.60 21.65
C LYS A 120 47.83 -5.60 22.00
N LEU A 121 48.61 -4.80 21.28
CA LEU A 121 50.02 -4.49 21.58
C LEU A 121 50.95 -5.72 21.54
N THR A 122 50.63 -6.72 20.71
CA THR A 122 51.44 -7.96 20.57
C THR A 122 52.77 -7.77 19.83
N GLY A 123 52.96 -6.64 19.14
CA GLY A 123 54.19 -6.29 18.43
C GLY A 123 54.03 -6.34 16.90
N PRO A 124 54.43 -7.44 16.23
CA PRO A 124 54.17 -7.61 14.81
C PRO A 124 52.69 -7.94 14.55
N VAL A 125 52.20 -7.63 13.35
CA VAL A 125 50.84 -7.97 12.92
C VAL A 125 50.56 -9.46 13.08
N ASN A 126 49.55 -9.80 13.90
CA ASN A 126 49.08 -11.17 14.02
C ASN A 126 48.27 -11.56 12.77
N ALA A 127 48.85 -12.41 11.91
CA ALA A 127 48.21 -12.86 10.68
C ALA A 127 46.85 -13.54 10.90
N ASN A 128 46.60 -14.11 12.07
CA ASN A 128 45.30 -14.72 12.42
C ASN A 128 44.20 -13.69 12.73
N CYS A 129 44.55 -12.41 12.86
CA CYS A 129 43.63 -11.31 13.15
C CYS A 129 43.34 -10.43 11.93
N ILE A 130 43.83 -10.83 10.74
CA ILE A 130 43.49 -10.19 9.47
C ILE A 130 42.12 -10.71 9.03
N ALA A 131 41.12 -9.85 9.13
CA ALA A 131 39.73 -10.22 9.28
C ALA A 131 38.80 -9.75 8.16
N GLY A 132 39.25 -8.95 7.18
CA GLY A 132 38.44 -8.66 5.99
C GLY A 132 39.04 -7.64 5.02
N ALA A 133 38.52 -7.63 3.79
CA ALA A 133 38.92 -6.69 2.74
C ALA A 133 37.97 -5.49 2.60
N MET A 134 36.67 -5.66 2.90
CA MET A 134 35.67 -4.59 2.97
C MET A 134 34.43 -4.99 3.78
N MET A 135 33.73 -4.03 4.40
CA MET A 135 32.47 -4.29 5.10
C MET A 135 31.25 -4.16 4.17
N LEU A 136 31.11 -3.06 3.45
CA LEU A 136 30.02 -2.85 2.49
C LEU A 136 30.55 -2.27 1.17
N HIS A 137 30.22 -2.90 0.05
CA HIS A 137 30.48 -2.41 -1.30
C HIS A 137 29.15 -2.13 -2.01
N MET A 138 28.79 -0.87 -2.23
CA MET A 138 27.67 -0.49 -3.08
C MET A 138 28.16 -0.26 -4.51
N THR A 139 27.75 -1.11 -5.44
CA THR A 139 28.31 -1.14 -6.80
C THR A 139 27.70 -0.08 -7.72
N PRO A 140 28.27 0.21 -8.91
CA PRO A 140 27.84 1.31 -9.78
C PRO A 140 26.35 1.36 -10.15
N THR A 141 25.69 0.20 -10.25
CA THR A 141 24.26 0.10 -10.61
C THR A 141 23.31 0.19 -9.41
N SER A 142 23.84 0.27 -8.20
CA SER A 142 23.04 0.16 -6.97
C SER A 142 22.40 1.47 -6.52
N SER A 143 21.46 1.35 -5.58
CA SER A 143 20.91 2.45 -4.79
C SER A 143 20.52 1.89 -3.41
N ALA A 144 20.48 2.71 -2.35
CA ALA A 144 20.09 2.21 -1.03
C ALA A 144 19.57 3.29 -0.08
N TYR A 145 18.63 2.90 0.78
CA TYR A 145 18.30 3.59 2.02
C TYR A 145 18.88 2.82 3.21
N LEU A 146 19.84 3.40 3.91
CA LEU A 146 20.57 2.75 5.00
C LEU A 146 20.36 3.54 6.29
N GLU A 147 19.61 3.01 7.25
CA GLU A 147 19.30 3.67 8.51
C GLU A 147 19.77 2.86 9.73
N ASN A 148 20.41 3.52 10.69
CA ASN A 148 21.01 2.91 11.89
C ASN A 148 21.94 1.72 11.58
N ILE A 149 22.78 1.88 10.54
CA ILE A 149 23.74 0.86 10.11
C ILE A 149 25.09 1.11 10.77
N TRP A 150 25.63 0.08 11.42
CA TRP A 150 26.93 0.16 12.10
C TRP A 150 27.90 -0.84 11.47
N ALA A 151 28.96 -0.35 10.86
CA ALA A 151 30.04 -1.13 10.30
C ALA A 151 31.26 -1.08 11.24
N TRP A 152 31.28 -1.99 12.21
CA TRP A 152 32.24 -2.01 13.32
C TRP A 152 33.25 -3.15 13.19
N VAL A 153 34.53 -2.78 13.07
CA VAL A 153 35.65 -3.69 13.26
C VAL A 153 36.03 -3.63 14.73
N SER A 154 35.93 -4.75 15.46
CA SER A 154 35.96 -4.71 16.91
C SER A 154 37.28 -4.19 17.49
N ASP A 155 37.23 -3.03 18.14
CA ASP A 155 38.33 -2.45 18.92
C ASP A 155 38.47 -3.13 20.31
N HIS A 156 37.40 -3.77 20.79
CA HIS A 156 37.36 -4.52 22.05
C HIS A 156 36.53 -5.82 21.96
N ASP A 157 36.79 -6.74 22.89
CA ASP A 157 36.06 -8.00 23.06
C ASP A 157 34.82 -7.80 23.94
N MET A 158 33.64 -7.72 23.32
CA MET A 158 32.36 -7.51 24.00
C MET A 158 32.07 -8.62 25.02
N ASP A 159 32.47 -9.86 24.71
CA ASP A 159 32.23 -11.04 25.53
C ASP A 159 33.30 -11.25 26.63
N SER A 160 34.24 -10.31 26.78
CA SER A 160 35.18 -10.27 27.92
C SER A 160 34.57 -9.76 29.24
N GLY A 161 33.25 -9.56 29.28
CA GLY A 161 32.51 -9.07 30.45
C GLY A 161 32.82 -7.61 30.76
N LEU A 162 32.72 -7.20 32.04
CA LEU A 162 32.95 -5.80 32.45
C LEU A 162 34.35 -5.23 32.12
N ALA A 163 35.29 -6.08 31.69
CA ALA A 163 36.63 -5.64 31.30
C ALA A 163 36.68 -4.97 29.91
N GLN A 164 35.73 -5.28 29.01
CA GLN A 164 35.65 -4.78 27.61
C GLN A 164 37.06 -4.63 26.98
N THR A 165 37.81 -5.74 26.96
CA THR A 165 39.26 -5.69 26.75
C THR A 165 39.58 -5.40 25.30
N GLN A 166 40.37 -4.35 25.05
CA GLN A 166 40.78 -3.94 23.71
C GLN A 166 41.61 -4.99 22.96
N ILE A 167 41.39 -5.11 21.65
CA ILE A 167 41.94 -6.12 20.74
C ILE A 167 42.48 -5.50 19.44
N ASP A 168 43.34 -6.26 18.75
CA ASP A 168 43.92 -5.93 17.44
C ASP A 168 43.20 -6.72 16.33
N VAL A 169 42.23 -6.13 15.62
CA VAL A 169 41.54 -6.75 14.46
C VAL A 169 41.77 -5.90 13.21
N TYR A 170 42.23 -6.53 12.12
CA TYR A 170 42.65 -5.80 10.91
C TYR A 170 41.69 -6.01 9.75
N VAL A 171 41.02 -4.95 9.31
CA VAL A 171 40.14 -4.92 8.12
C VAL A 171 40.53 -3.74 7.25
N ALA A 172 40.58 -3.94 5.92
CA ALA A 172 41.11 -2.91 5.04
C ALA A 172 40.17 -1.70 4.87
N ARG A 173 38.88 -1.93 4.64
CA ARG A 173 37.92 -0.89 4.20
C ARG A 173 36.59 -1.02 4.91
N GLY A 174 35.97 0.11 5.23
CA GLY A 174 34.60 0.17 5.74
C GLY A 174 33.59 0.04 4.60
N ILE A 175 33.06 1.19 4.17
CA ILE A 175 31.98 1.31 3.19
C ILE A 175 32.51 2.00 1.91
N LEU A 176 32.41 1.32 0.76
CA LEU A 176 32.64 1.89 -0.58
C LEU A 176 31.30 2.12 -1.28
N ILE A 177 31.13 3.30 -1.87
CA ILE A 177 29.95 3.70 -2.61
C ILE A 177 30.36 4.12 -4.02
N GLU A 178 29.94 3.35 -5.02
CA GLU A 178 30.16 3.66 -6.45
C GLU A 178 28.87 3.97 -7.20
N SER A 179 27.71 3.93 -6.53
CA SER A 179 26.36 4.17 -7.10
C SER A 179 26.33 5.38 -8.04
N ARG A 180 26.19 5.13 -9.35
CA ARG A 180 26.14 6.16 -10.41
C ARG A 180 24.71 6.61 -10.73
N GLY A 181 23.75 5.70 -10.55
CA GLY A 181 22.33 6.00 -10.72
C GLY A 181 21.73 6.73 -9.52
N GLY A 182 22.26 6.46 -8.32
CA GLY A 182 21.65 6.89 -7.08
C GLY A 182 20.22 6.34 -6.92
N PRO A 183 19.45 6.89 -5.98
CA PRO A 183 19.90 7.65 -4.81
C PRO A 183 20.51 6.76 -3.71
N VAL A 184 21.39 7.34 -2.89
CA VAL A 184 21.89 6.68 -1.67
C VAL A 184 21.63 7.57 -0.47
N TRP A 185 20.89 7.07 0.52
CA TRP A 185 20.71 7.73 1.82
C TRP A 185 21.38 6.93 2.92
N MET A 186 22.13 7.63 3.77
CA MET A 186 22.77 7.07 4.96
C MET A 186 22.31 7.87 6.18
N TYR A 187 21.26 7.40 6.84
CA TYR A 187 20.68 8.01 8.03
C TYR A 187 21.30 7.39 9.29
N SER A 188 21.98 8.20 10.09
CA SER A 188 22.62 7.78 11.35
C SER A 188 23.49 6.52 11.20
N THR A 189 24.34 6.47 10.18
CA THR A 189 25.25 5.33 9.97
C THR A 189 26.63 5.58 10.57
N ALA A 190 27.32 4.52 10.98
CA ALA A 190 28.68 4.58 11.47
C ALA A 190 29.57 3.52 10.78
N SER A 191 30.83 3.85 10.53
CA SER A 191 31.83 2.93 9.98
C SER A 191 33.16 3.18 10.68
N GLU A 192 33.77 2.14 11.25
CA GLU A 192 34.83 2.31 12.24
C GLU A 192 35.96 1.26 12.14
N HIS A 193 37.15 1.72 12.51
CA HIS A 193 38.37 0.96 12.74
C HIS A 193 38.89 0.13 11.54
N CYS A 194 38.52 0.49 10.31
CA CYS A 194 39.18 0.01 9.09
C CYS A 194 40.49 0.78 8.80
N ILE A 195 41.45 0.16 8.11
CA ILE A 195 42.82 0.67 7.97
C ILE A 195 43.02 1.70 6.83
N LEU A 196 42.29 1.57 5.73
CA LEU A 196 42.42 2.46 4.56
C LEU A 196 41.45 3.65 4.67
N TYR A 197 40.17 3.35 4.86
CA TYR A 197 39.10 4.33 5.01
C TYR A 197 37.87 3.73 5.70
N GLN A 198 37.06 4.59 6.32
CA GLN A 198 35.75 4.22 6.87
C GLN A 198 34.63 4.42 5.83
N TYR A 199 34.61 5.56 5.13
CA TYR A 199 33.72 5.82 3.98
C TYR A 199 34.51 6.28 2.76
N GLN A 200 34.18 5.74 1.59
CA GLN A 200 34.66 6.21 0.29
C GLN A 200 33.52 6.30 -0.71
N LEU A 201 33.36 7.46 -1.34
CA LEU A 201 32.54 7.68 -2.53
C LEU A 201 33.48 7.78 -3.73
N TYR A 202 33.29 6.93 -4.74
CA TYR A 202 34.10 6.92 -5.96
C TYR A 202 33.22 6.85 -7.20
N GLY A 203 33.22 7.91 -8.02
CA GLY A 203 32.31 8.01 -9.17
C GLY A 203 30.82 8.07 -8.80
N ALA A 204 30.50 8.32 -7.52
CA ALA A 204 29.16 8.21 -6.98
C ALA A 204 28.32 9.46 -7.26
N LYS A 205 27.00 9.28 -7.33
CA LYS A 205 26.03 10.33 -7.60
C LYS A 205 24.82 10.25 -6.66
N ASP A 206 24.26 11.42 -6.33
CA ASP A 206 23.00 11.58 -5.60
C ASP A 206 23.03 10.88 -4.22
N VAL A 207 24.04 11.26 -3.41
CA VAL A 207 24.33 10.65 -2.10
C VAL A 207 24.02 11.64 -0.96
N PHE A 208 23.22 11.20 0.01
CA PHE A 208 22.90 11.89 1.25
C PHE A 208 23.47 11.13 2.46
N MET A 209 24.13 11.83 3.37
CA MET A 209 24.75 11.27 4.59
C MET A 209 24.39 12.15 5.78
N GLY A 210 23.58 11.68 6.73
CA GLY A 210 23.05 12.53 7.80
C GLY A 210 22.43 11.78 9.00
N ASN A 211 23.04 11.74 10.18
CA ASN A 211 24.45 12.01 10.44
C ASN A 211 25.29 10.77 10.07
N VAL A 212 26.61 10.96 9.88
CA VAL A 212 27.57 9.84 9.80
C VAL A 212 28.67 9.94 10.85
N GLN A 213 29.21 8.79 11.26
CA GLN A 213 30.20 8.70 12.35
C GLN A 213 31.37 7.78 11.96
N THR A 214 32.60 8.15 12.34
CA THR A 214 33.79 7.32 12.09
C THR A 214 34.83 7.40 13.21
N GLU A 215 35.41 6.27 13.56
CA GLU A 215 36.65 6.17 14.35
C GLU A 215 37.78 5.47 13.59
N SER A 216 39.02 5.94 13.76
CA SER A 216 40.21 5.21 13.29
C SER A 216 40.58 4.04 14.21
N PRO A 217 41.26 2.99 13.69
CA PRO A 217 41.70 1.87 14.51
C PRO A 217 42.75 2.29 15.56
N TYR A 218 42.54 1.89 16.82
CA TYR A 218 43.30 2.39 17.97
C TYR A 218 44.78 2.00 18.00
N PHE A 219 45.15 0.96 17.24
CA PHE A 219 46.53 0.53 17.06
C PHE A 219 47.33 1.40 16.08
N LEU A 220 46.70 2.23 15.23
CA LEU A 220 47.42 3.14 14.35
C LEU A 220 48.33 4.07 15.18
N PRO A 221 49.55 4.38 14.72
CA PRO A 221 50.16 4.11 13.40
C PRO A 221 50.91 2.75 13.31
N LYS A 222 50.53 1.72 14.07
CA LYS A 222 51.27 0.46 14.17
C LYS A 222 50.37 -0.78 14.13
N PRO A 223 50.27 -1.47 12.97
CA PRO A 223 50.96 -1.19 11.71
C PRO A 223 50.51 0.14 11.08
N GLN A 224 51.39 0.75 10.28
CA GLN A 224 51.05 1.95 9.52
C GLN A 224 50.22 1.59 8.30
N ALA A 225 49.19 2.37 7.96
CA ALA A 225 48.42 2.12 6.74
C ALA A 225 49.35 2.22 5.51
N PRO A 226 49.20 1.35 4.49
CA PRO A 226 48.13 0.38 4.29
C PRO A 226 48.39 -1.01 4.92
N ALA A 227 49.45 -1.21 5.71
CA ALA A 227 49.78 -2.53 6.25
C ALA A 227 48.73 -3.04 7.25
N PRO A 228 48.38 -4.35 7.24
CA PRO A 228 49.02 -5.44 6.48
C PRO A 228 48.59 -5.58 5.01
N PHE A 229 47.69 -4.74 4.52
CA PHE A 229 47.07 -4.83 3.19
C PHE A 229 47.89 -4.19 2.05
N ILE A 230 49.21 -4.09 2.18
CA ILE A 230 50.10 -3.42 1.18
C ILE A 230 49.90 -3.97 -0.23
N THR A 231 49.78 -5.29 -0.39
CA THR A 231 49.57 -5.95 -1.69
C THR A 231 48.11 -5.99 -2.15
N ALA A 232 47.21 -5.35 -1.40
CA ALA A 232 45.77 -5.34 -1.64
C ALA A 232 45.20 -3.92 -1.74
N VAL A 233 46.05 -2.89 -1.77
CA VAL A 233 45.72 -1.54 -2.28
C VAL A 233 45.50 -1.63 -3.81
N GLU A 234 44.75 -0.70 -4.38
CA GLU A 234 44.35 -0.66 -5.80
C GLU A 234 43.49 -1.86 -6.25
N GLN A 235 42.98 -2.66 -5.30
CA GLN A 235 42.03 -3.73 -5.61
C GLN A 235 40.60 -3.21 -5.76
N PHE A 236 40.30 -2.03 -5.20
CA PHE A 236 39.03 -1.34 -5.37
C PHE A 236 39.26 0.09 -5.90
N PRO A 237 38.33 0.64 -6.70
CA PRO A 237 38.48 1.97 -7.28
C PRO A 237 38.64 3.06 -6.21
N GLY A 238 39.63 3.93 -6.43
CA GLY A 238 39.93 5.06 -5.54
C GLY A 238 40.67 4.72 -4.25
N ASP A 239 41.11 3.47 -4.03
CA ASP A 239 41.90 3.11 -2.84
C ASP A 239 43.01 4.13 -2.52
N PRO A 240 43.16 4.58 -1.26
CA PRO A 240 44.12 5.63 -0.91
C PRO A 240 45.57 5.18 -1.07
N ASP A 241 46.31 5.83 -1.98
CA ASP A 241 47.77 5.74 -2.00
C ASP A 241 48.39 6.55 -0.84
N PHE A 242 49.04 5.82 0.06
CA PHE A 242 49.81 6.39 1.16
C PHE A 242 51.29 6.66 0.79
N GLY A 243 51.71 6.42 -0.45
CA GLY A 243 53.06 6.69 -0.96
C GLY A 243 53.51 8.14 -0.77
N SER A 244 52.58 9.10 -0.85
CA SER A 244 52.83 10.52 -0.52
C SER A 244 53.31 10.78 0.92
N CYS A 245 53.10 9.84 1.85
CA CYS A 245 53.58 9.91 3.22
C CYS A 245 54.96 9.27 3.44
N ALA A 246 55.57 8.68 2.41
CA ALA A 246 56.90 8.08 2.51
C ALA A 246 57.95 9.14 2.88
N GLY A 247 58.56 9.00 4.07
CA GLY A 247 59.53 9.98 4.60
C GLY A 247 58.89 11.20 5.26
N SER A 248 57.56 11.23 5.45
CA SER A 248 56.90 12.26 6.27
C SER A 248 57.41 12.22 7.71
N SER A 249 57.61 13.39 8.31
CA SER A 249 57.90 13.51 9.75
C SER A 249 56.69 13.27 10.64
N SER A 250 55.47 13.29 10.07
CA SER A 250 54.24 12.92 10.77
C SER A 250 54.03 11.41 10.65
N THR A 251 54.22 10.70 11.77
CA THR A 251 53.90 9.28 11.93
C THR A 251 52.42 8.97 11.69
N HIS A 252 51.54 9.97 11.57
CA HIS A 252 50.09 9.82 11.39
C HIS A 252 49.59 10.38 10.05
N CYS A 253 50.49 10.55 9.09
CA CYS A 253 50.16 10.91 7.70
C CYS A 253 49.45 9.77 6.96
N ALA A 254 49.91 8.53 7.16
CA ALA A 254 49.38 7.33 6.55
C ALA A 254 48.49 6.56 7.55
N ALA A 255 47.30 7.10 7.74
CA ALA A 255 46.28 6.59 8.63
C ALA A 255 44.91 6.61 7.93
N ALA A 256 43.92 5.92 8.50
CA ALA A 256 42.64 5.67 7.84
C ALA A 256 41.83 6.96 7.61
N TRP A 257 41.32 7.17 6.40
CA TRP A 257 40.43 8.31 6.15
C TRP A 257 39.05 8.09 6.78
N GLY A 258 38.46 9.13 7.38
CA GLY A 258 37.06 9.08 7.81
C GLY A 258 36.13 9.11 6.61
N LEU A 259 36.30 10.11 5.73
CA LEU A 259 35.52 10.26 4.51
C LEU A 259 36.41 10.62 3.31
N MET A 260 36.29 9.85 2.23
CA MET A 260 36.86 10.17 0.93
C MET A 260 35.75 10.40 -0.10
N VAL A 261 35.82 11.49 -0.86
CA VAL A 261 34.91 11.80 -1.98
C VAL A 261 35.74 12.04 -3.23
N GLN A 262 35.64 11.14 -4.20
CA GLN A 262 36.47 11.11 -5.40
C GLN A 262 35.60 10.99 -6.65
N ALA A 263 35.85 11.78 -7.69
CA ALA A 263 35.12 11.75 -8.96
C ALA A 263 33.58 11.77 -8.82
N SER A 264 33.04 12.31 -7.72
CA SER A 264 31.64 12.15 -7.32
C SER A 264 30.86 13.47 -7.43
N THR A 265 29.53 13.39 -7.54
CA THR A 265 28.69 14.59 -7.64
C THR A 265 27.34 14.50 -6.94
N ASN A 266 26.76 15.67 -6.63
CA ASN A 266 25.53 15.82 -5.84
C ASN A 266 25.58 15.09 -4.49
N VAL A 267 26.62 15.38 -3.70
CA VAL A 267 26.89 14.74 -2.40
C VAL A 267 26.56 15.71 -1.26
N HIS A 268 25.65 15.30 -0.38
CA HIS A 268 25.19 16.07 0.77
C HIS A 268 25.57 15.38 2.08
N VAL A 269 26.60 15.89 2.76
CA VAL A 269 26.96 15.47 4.12
C VAL A 269 26.32 16.45 5.11
N MET A 270 25.25 16.01 5.76
CA MET A 270 24.42 16.78 6.69
C MET A 270 24.65 16.29 8.12
N GLY A 271 25.81 16.62 8.69
CA GLY A 271 26.26 16.14 10.00
C GLY A 271 27.25 14.98 9.88
N ALA A 272 28.47 15.19 10.34
CA ALA A 272 29.50 14.15 10.38
C ALA A 272 30.35 14.27 11.66
N GLY A 273 30.55 13.16 12.38
CA GLY A 273 31.43 13.07 13.55
C GLY A 273 32.60 12.15 13.26
N LEU A 274 33.79 12.71 12.99
CA LEU A 274 34.96 11.94 12.55
C LEU A 274 36.08 12.04 13.59
N TYR A 275 36.28 10.98 14.37
CA TYR A 275 37.09 11.00 15.59
C TYR A 275 38.38 10.19 15.48
N ASN A 276 39.46 10.75 16.03
CA ASN A 276 40.76 10.11 16.13
C ASN A 276 41.21 10.20 17.59
N TRP A 277 41.05 9.13 18.37
CA TRP A 277 41.23 9.15 19.82
C TRP A 277 42.60 8.69 20.32
N PHE A 278 43.35 7.93 19.51
CA PHE A 278 44.51 7.17 19.97
C PHE A 278 45.70 7.27 19.03
N GLN A 279 46.89 7.09 19.60
CA GLN A 279 48.12 6.68 18.93
C GLN A 279 48.66 5.47 19.70
N GLU A 280 48.80 4.29 19.09
CA GLU A 280 49.19 3.03 19.79
C GLU A 280 48.45 2.82 21.14
N TYR A 281 47.13 2.99 21.18
CA TYR A 281 46.27 2.92 22.37
C TYR A 281 46.55 3.94 23.50
N VAL A 282 47.28 5.04 23.26
CA VAL A 282 47.35 6.18 24.20
C VAL A 282 46.67 7.44 23.65
N GLN A 283 46.02 8.21 24.53
CA GLN A 283 45.19 9.38 24.19
C GLN A 283 45.80 10.80 24.41
N PRO A 284 47.05 11.04 24.86
CA PRO A 284 47.57 12.42 25.02
C PRO A 284 47.45 13.29 23.76
N CYS A 285 47.44 12.67 22.58
CA CYS A 285 47.26 13.32 21.29
C CYS A 285 45.90 14.04 21.12
N VAL A 286 44.90 13.70 21.94
CA VAL A 286 43.57 14.34 21.92
C VAL A 286 43.66 15.78 22.42
N ASP A 287 44.46 16.03 23.47
CA ASP A 287 44.68 17.36 24.03
C ASP A 287 45.50 18.26 23.10
N THR A 288 46.42 17.68 22.34
CA THR A 288 47.22 18.38 21.32
C THR A 288 46.52 18.47 19.95
N GLN A 289 45.38 17.79 19.78
CA GLN A 289 44.61 17.67 18.53
C GLN A 289 45.40 17.08 17.35
N ASP A 290 46.29 16.11 17.61
CA ASP A 290 47.23 15.58 16.61
C ASP A 290 47.33 14.04 16.58
N CYS A 291 46.32 13.31 17.08
CA CYS A 291 46.22 11.86 16.95
C CYS A 291 46.36 11.39 15.48
N GLN A 292 45.77 12.15 14.54
CA GLN A 292 45.86 11.91 13.11
C GLN A 292 46.12 13.20 12.31
N GLN A 293 46.86 13.09 11.20
CA GLN A 293 47.15 14.25 10.34
C GLN A 293 45.88 14.79 9.66
N ARG A 294 45.05 13.91 9.10
CA ARG A 294 44.01 14.26 8.11
C ARG A 294 42.85 13.27 8.12
N VAL A 295 41.60 13.73 7.96
CA VAL A 295 40.40 12.87 8.09
C VAL A 295 39.38 12.93 6.95
N VAL A 296 39.19 14.08 6.28
CA VAL A 296 38.38 14.16 5.04
C VAL A 296 39.27 14.48 3.83
N ASN A 297 39.08 13.74 2.73
CA ASN A 297 39.70 14.01 1.43
C ASN A 297 38.64 14.19 0.34
N ILE A 298 38.69 15.29 -0.41
CA ILE A 298 37.80 15.55 -1.55
C ILE A 298 38.68 15.81 -2.78
N THR A 299 38.44 15.09 -3.88
CA THR A 299 39.22 15.22 -5.12
C THR A 299 38.33 15.03 -6.34
N ALA A 300 38.61 15.78 -7.43
CA ALA A 300 37.92 15.67 -8.73
C ALA A 300 36.37 15.63 -8.65
N SER A 301 35.78 16.28 -7.66
CA SER A 301 34.35 16.18 -7.31
C SER A 301 33.68 17.56 -7.34
N ALA A 302 32.39 17.57 -7.64
CA ALA A 302 31.59 18.79 -7.84
C ALA A 302 30.20 18.66 -7.19
N SER A 303 29.54 19.77 -6.85
CA SER A 303 28.27 19.74 -6.11
C SER A 303 28.38 18.88 -4.84
N VAL A 304 29.41 19.17 -4.03
CA VAL A 304 29.63 18.57 -2.71
C VAL A 304 29.41 19.63 -1.64
N TRP A 305 28.51 19.33 -0.70
CA TRP A 305 28.21 20.17 0.45
C TRP A 305 28.46 19.40 1.74
N VAL A 306 29.18 20.01 2.68
CA VAL A 306 29.46 19.43 4.00
C VAL A 306 28.99 20.42 5.07
N TYR A 307 27.94 20.05 5.80
CA TYR A 307 27.38 20.81 6.90
C TYR A 307 27.63 20.07 8.22
N ASN A 308 27.82 20.83 9.30
CA ASN A 308 27.99 20.32 10.67
C ASN A 308 29.01 19.16 10.77
N LEU A 309 30.22 19.38 10.25
CA LEU A 309 31.36 18.47 10.43
C LEU A 309 32.03 18.73 11.77
N TYR A 310 32.15 17.69 12.59
CA TYR A 310 32.85 17.68 13.87
C TYR A 310 34.03 16.71 13.80
N THR A 311 35.18 17.12 14.32
CA THR A 311 36.38 16.26 14.38
C THR A 311 37.04 16.33 15.75
N ILE A 312 37.64 15.22 16.18
CA ILE A 312 38.44 15.10 17.41
C ILE A 312 39.83 14.56 17.04
N GLY A 313 40.87 15.06 17.69
CA GLY A 313 42.25 14.54 17.56
C GLY A 313 42.85 14.60 16.16
N THR A 314 42.38 15.48 15.29
CA THR A 314 42.81 15.58 13.89
C THR A 314 43.48 16.93 13.62
N VAL A 315 44.56 17.01 12.84
CA VAL A 315 45.19 18.29 12.46
C VAL A 315 44.44 18.99 11.31
N GLU A 316 44.10 18.24 10.25
CA GLU A 316 43.45 18.72 9.03
C GLU A 316 42.03 18.12 8.91
N MET A 317 41.01 18.96 9.06
CA MET A 317 39.61 18.57 8.96
C MET A 317 39.23 18.19 7.52
N ILE A 318 39.56 19.05 6.55
CA ILE A 318 39.22 18.86 5.13
C ILE A 318 40.44 19.16 4.25
N ASN A 319 40.81 18.18 3.42
CA ASN A 319 41.70 18.32 2.28
C ASN A 319 40.87 18.39 0.98
N TYR A 320 41.16 19.36 0.10
CA TYR A 320 40.50 19.48 -1.21
C TYR A 320 41.50 19.75 -2.33
N GLY A 321 41.72 18.74 -3.18
CA GLY A 321 42.70 18.82 -4.27
C GLY A 321 44.09 19.25 -3.79
N SER A 322 44.68 20.25 -4.43
CA SER A 322 45.97 20.85 -4.05
C SER A 322 45.84 22.13 -3.22
N GLN A 323 44.68 22.39 -2.61
CA GLN A 323 44.45 23.60 -1.81
C GLN A 323 45.01 23.45 -0.39
N THR A 324 45.21 24.57 0.31
CA THR A 324 45.60 24.56 1.72
C THR A 324 44.51 23.86 2.56
N PRO A 325 44.84 22.85 3.38
CA PRO A 325 43.86 22.14 4.19
C PRO A 325 43.16 23.04 5.21
N ILE A 326 41.89 22.72 5.53
CA ILE A 326 41.17 23.37 6.63
C ILE A 326 41.62 22.74 7.95
N LEU A 327 42.31 23.52 8.78
CA LEU A 327 42.90 23.02 10.04
C LEU A 327 41.90 23.00 11.20
N SER A 328 42.03 22.03 12.10
CA SER A 328 41.13 21.86 13.25
C SER A 328 41.34 22.91 14.33
N LYS A 329 42.59 23.28 14.61
CA LYS A 329 42.93 24.17 15.73
C LYS A 329 42.25 25.56 15.65
N PRO A 330 42.22 26.25 14.48
CA PRO A 330 41.43 27.48 14.30
C PRO A 330 39.90 27.31 14.42
N ASN A 331 39.39 26.07 14.28
CA ASN A 331 37.97 25.73 14.31
C ASN A 331 37.55 25.01 15.61
N THR A 332 38.40 25.01 16.64
CA THR A 332 38.09 24.43 17.96
C THR A 332 36.96 25.20 18.63
N ASN A 333 35.89 24.51 19.04
CA ASN A 333 34.69 25.11 19.61
C ASN A 333 34.46 24.70 21.09
N ALA A 334 34.96 23.54 21.50
CA ALA A 334 34.92 23.12 22.90
C ALA A 334 35.95 23.86 23.77
N LEU A 335 35.55 24.24 24.99
CA LEU A 335 36.41 24.88 25.99
C LEU A 335 37.09 23.89 26.96
N GLU A 336 36.71 22.62 26.91
CA GLU A 336 37.21 21.55 27.78
C GLU A 336 37.42 20.25 26.98
N HIS A 337 38.11 19.29 27.60
CA HIS A 337 38.41 18.00 26.97
C HIS A 337 37.13 17.16 26.78
N PRO A 338 36.93 16.51 25.62
CA PRO A 338 37.80 16.52 24.44
C PRO A 338 37.61 17.77 23.58
N PHE A 339 38.70 18.30 23.04
CA PHE A 339 38.62 19.44 22.14
C PHE A 339 37.99 19.06 20.79
N VAL A 340 36.71 19.41 20.62
CA VAL A 340 35.97 19.25 19.37
C VAL A 340 36.21 20.47 18.48
N SER A 341 36.64 20.23 17.24
CA SER A 341 36.66 21.22 16.17
C SER A 341 35.47 21.05 15.24
N SER A 342 34.84 22.17 14.84
CA SER A 342 33.56 22.16 14.11
C SER A 342 33.57 23.09 12.89
N ILE A 343 33.08 22.58 11.75
CA ILE A 343 32.79 23.35 10.54
C ILE A 343 31.29 23.29 10.30
N ASN A 344 30.59 24.41 10.48
CA ASN A 344 29.14 24.49 10.30
C ASN A 344 28.71 24.31 8.84
N ALA A 345 29.51 24.83 7.90
CA ALA A 345 29.30 24.68 6.46
C ALA A 345 30.62 24.80 5.70
N TRP A 346 30.86 23.87 4.77
CA TRP A 346 31.91 23.90 3.77
C TRP A 346 31.30 23.61 2.40
N MET A 347 31.60 24.46 1.43
CA MET A 347 31.01 24.46 0.08
C MET A 347 32.10 24.65 -1.00
N GLY A 348 33.36 24.29 -0.68
CA GLY A 348 34.52 24.53 -1.54
C GLY A 348 34.51 23.76 -2.86
N ALA A 349 33.69 22.71 -2.95
CA ALA A 349 33.41 21.94 -4.16
C ALA A 349 31.92 22.00 -4.56
N SER A 350 31.18 23.04 -4.15
CA SER A 350 29.77 23.20 -4.56
C SER A 350 29.60 23.59 -6.04
N VAL A 351 30.63 24.20 -6.62
CA VAL A 351 30.75 24.54 -8.05
C VAL A 351 32.09 24.03 -8.58
N GLY A 352 32.05 23.07 -9.51
CA GLY A 352 33.24 22.41 -10.06
C GLY A 352 32.90 21.54 -11.27
N GLU A 353 33.92 21.03 -11.96
CA GLU A 353 33.80 20.14 -13.11
C GLU A 353 34.30 18.74 -12.73
N VAL A 354 33.58 17.70 -13.18
CA VAL A 354 34.02 16.29 -13.08
C VAL A 354 34.83 15.96 -14.34
N PRO A 355 35.93 15.17 -14.27
CA PRO A 355 36.76 14.86 -15.44
C PRO A 355 35.99 14.21 -16.60
N ASP A 356 36.35 14.58 -17.85
CA ASP A 356 35.65 14.15 -19.07
C ASP A 356 35.53 12.62 -19.24
N GLU A 357 36.45 11.85 -18.67
CA GLU A 357 36.41 10.37 -18.69
C GLU A 357 35.21 9.75 -17.96
N PHE A 358 34.48 10.53 -17.15
CA PHE A 358 33.19 10.15 -16.55
C PHE A 358 31.99 10.80 -17.25
N ASN A 359 32.21 11.70 -18.21
CA ASN A 359 31.19 12.54 -18.85
C ASN A 359 30.42 11.78 -19.96
N ASP A 360 31.10 10.86 -20.67
CA ASP A 360 30.55 10.12 -21.82
C ASP A 360 29.47 9.07 -21.46
N GLU A 361 29.45 8.53 -20.23
CA GLU A 361 28.31 7.72 -19.74
C GLU A 361 27.17 8.59 -19.20
N ILE A 362 27.46 9.82 -18.79
CA ILE A 362 26.52 10.73 -18.11
C ILE A 362 25.66 11.52 -19.11
N THR A 363 26.16 11.80 -20.32
CA THR A 363 25.44 12.64 -21.30
C THR A 363 24.14 12.03 -21.81
N LEU A 364 23.97 10.70 -21.74
CA LEU A 364 22.74 10.01 -22.13
C LEU A 364 21.58 10.15 -21.12
N LEU A 365 21.80 10.75 -19.95
CA LEU A 365 20.80 10.91 -18.88
C LEU A 365 20.38 12.37 -18.63
N ILE A 366 21.03 13.36 -19.25
CA ILE A 366 20.86 14.78 -18.91
C ILE A 366 19.65 15.45 -19.57
N ASP A 367 19.11 14.90 -20.67
CA ASP A 367 17.98 15.51 -21.41
C ASP A 367 16.61 15.47 -20.69
N HIS A 368 16.51 14.93 -19.48
CA HIS A 368 15.23 14.78 -18.76
C HIS A 368 14.80 15.99 -17.91
N TRP A 369 15.66 17.00 -17.70
CA TRP A 369 15.44 18.06 -16.70
C TRP A 369 15.24 19.50 -17.26
N ASN A 370 15.15 19.68 -18.58
CA ASN A 370 14.78 20.95 -19.21
C ASN A 370 13.33 20.94 -19.73
N LEU A 371 12.39 20.58 -18.85
CA LEU A 371 10.96 20.60 -19.14
C LEU A 371 10.34 21.97 -18.74
N PRO A 372 9.58 22.64 -19.63
CA PRO A 372 8.99 23.96 -19.33
C PRO A 372 7.97 23.93 -18.17
N GLU A 373 7.97 24.94 -17.30
CA GLU A 373 7.03 25.03 -16.17
C GLU A 373 5.55 24.85 -16.58
N CYS A 374 4.83 24.07 -15.76
CA CYS A 374 3.41 23.75 -15.95
C CYS A 374 2.49 24.93 -15.60
N SER A 375 2.40 25.91 -16.49
CA SER A 375 1.51 27.07 -16.37
C SER A 375 0.09 26.84 -16.93
N GLY A 376 -0.94 27.30 -16.19
CA GLY A 376 -2.33 27.37 -16.68
C GLY A 376 -3.26 26.20 -16.34
N GLY A 377 -3.05 25.54 -15.19
CA GLY A 377 -3.76 24.31 -14.80
C GLY A 377 -5.30 24.34 -14.86
N SER A 378 -5.88 23.19 -15.22
CA SER A 378 -7.33 23.00 -15.45
C SER A 378 -8.13 22.73 -14.17
N THR A 379 -9.40 23.12 -14.15
CA THR A 379 -10.29 22.87 -13.00
C THR A 379 -11.04 21.53 -13.10
N SER A 380 -11.28 21.04 -14.33
CA SER A 380 -11.97 19.78 -14.64
C SER A 380 -11.25 18.95 -15.71
N LEU A 381 -11.61 17.66 -15.83
CA LEU A 381 -11.07 16.77 -16.87
C LEU A 381 -11.53 17.18 -18.28
N GLU A 382 -12.74 17.73 -18.41
CA GLU A 382 -13.30 18.25 -19.65
C GLU A 382 -12.47 19.44 -20.18
N GLU A 383 -12.15 20.41 -19.31
CA GLU A 383 -11.26 21.53 -19.65
C GLU A 383 -9.84 21.05 -20.02
N LEU A 384 -9.33 20.03 -19.32
CA LEU A 384 -8.02 19.46 -19.61
C LEU A 384 -8.00 18.71 -20.95
N GLU A 385 -9.10 18.04 -21.32
CA GLU A 385 -9.25 17.39 -22.62
C GLU A 385 -9.28 18.40 -23.77
N GLU A 386 -10.06 19.48 -23.65
CA GLU A 386 -10.08 20.57 -24.64
C GLU A 386 -8.72 21.30 -24.75
N ALA A 387 -7.99 21.42 -23.65
CA ALA A 387 -6.69 22.06 -23.60
C ALA A 387 -5.50 21.14 -23.95
N ALA A 388 -5.67 19.81 -23.98
CA ALA A 388 -4.58 18.83 -23.97
C ALA A 388 -3.48 19.06 -25.03
N ALA A 389 -3.86 19.47 -26.24
CA ALA A 389 -2.93 19.75 -27.34
C ALA A 389 -2.02 20.98 -27.12
N LYS A 390 -2.33 21.81 -26.12
CA LYS A 390 -1.54 23.00 -25.72
C LYS A 390 -0.79 22.79 -24.40
N VAL A 391 -1.11 21.73 -23.65
CA VAL A 391 -0.46 21.39 -22.38
C VAL A 391 0.76 20.50 -22.66
N PRO A 392 1.97 20.85 -22.15
CA PRO A 392 3.15 20.01 -22.28
C PRO A 392 2.90 18.60 -21.71
N GLY A 393 3.38 17.55 -22.40
CA GLY A 393 3.05 16.17 -22.05
C GLY A 393 3.27 15.82 -20.57
N HIS A 394 4.40 16.25 -20.00
CA HIS A 394 4.74 16.03 -18.59
C HIS A 394 3.81 16.74 -17.58
N CYS A 395 3.15 17.84 -17.98
CA CYS A 395 2.21 18.57 -17.14
C CYS A 395 0.82 17.93 -17.08
N ARG A 396 0.47 17.08 -18.06
CA ARG A 396 -0.89 16.52 -18.17
C ARG A 396 -1.20 15.60 -17.01
N ASP A 397 -0.27 14.73 -16.63
CA ASP A 397 -0.42 13.84 -15.48
C ASP A 397 -0.51 14.63 -14.17
N LYS A 398 0.32 15.67 -13.99
CA LYS A 398 0.20 16.58 -12.84
C LYS A 398 -1.19 17.19 -12.74
N TYR A 399 -1.75 17.71 -13.83
CA TYR A 399 -3.08 18.30 -13.83
C TYR A 399 -4.20 17.25 -13.62
N VAL A 400 -4.03 16.00 -14.05
CA VAL A 400 -4.96 14.91 -13.70
C VAL A 400 -4.96 14.67 -12.19
N VAL A 401 -3.79 14.58 -11.55
CA VAL A 401 -3.67 14.43 -10.08
C VAL A 401 -4.32 15.61 -9.35
N ASP A 402 -4.10 16.85 -9.80
CA ASP A 402 -4.74 18.05 -9.23
C ASP A 402 -6.28 18.00 -9.32
N ILE A 403 -6.82 17.51 -10.44
CA ILE A 403 -8.27 17.36 -10.64
C ILE A 403 -8.82 16.24 -9.77
N GLU A 404 -8.11 15.12 -9.61
CA GLU A 404 -8.51 13.99 -8.78
C GLU A 404 -8.51 14.33 -7.29
N MET A 405 -7.45 15.00 -6.79
CA MET A 405 -7.42 15.56 -5.43
C MET A 405 -8.58 16.53 -5.19
N ARG A 406 -8.84 17.44 -6.14
CA ARG A 406 -9.96 18.41 -6.04
C ARG A 406 -11.31 17.70 -6.02
N THR A 407 -11.48 16.68 -6.86
CA THR A 407 -12.70 15.86 -6.95
C THR A 407 -12.97 15.12 -5.65
N LEU A 408 -11.95 14.45 -5.09
CA LEU A 408 -12.04 13.73 -3.82
C LEU A 408 -12.39 14.66 -2.66
N ASN A 409 -11.69 15.79 -2.52
CA ASN A 409 -11.97 16.75 -1.45
C ASN A 409 -13.36 17.40 -1.58
N THR A 410 -13.77 17.76 -2.80
CA THR A 410 -15.12 18.31 -3.05
C THR A 410 -16.21 17.29 -2.68
N ALA A 411 -15.98 15.99 -2.92
CA ALA A 411 -16.91 14.95 -2.50
C ALA A 411 -17.00 14.84 -0.97
N LEU A 412 -15.87 14.88 -0.26
CA LEU A 412 -15.84 14.79 1.21
C LEU A 412 -16.51 16.00 1.89
N ASP A 413 -16.29 17.21 1.38
CA ASP A 413 -16.96 18.43 1.83
C ASP A 413 -18.47 18.38 1.55
N LYS A 414 -18.86 17.93 0.34
CA LYS A 414 -20.27 17.78 -0.06
C LYS A 414 -20.99 16.72 0.78
N TYR A 415 -20.33 15.60 1.10
CA TYR A 415 -20.86 14.60 2.02
C TYR A 415 -21.20 15.23 3.37
N THR A 416 -20.23 15.91 3.98
CA THR A 416 -20.40 16.59 5.28
C THR A 416 -21.53 17.63 5.22
N SER A 417 -21.63 18.38 4.13
CA SER A 417 -22.71 19.35 3.92
C SER A 417 -24.09 18.70 3.84
N VAL A 418 -24.25 17.64 3.05
CA VAL A 418 -25.52 16.93 2.85
C VAL A 418 -25.99 16.24 4.13
N VAL A 419 -25.07 15.59 4.86
CA VAL A 419 -25.37 14.97 6.17
C VAL A 419 -25.86 16.01 7.17
N LYS A 420 -25.17 17.15 7.25
CA LYS A 420 -25.55 18.26 8.13
C LYS A 420 -26.90 18.88 7.76
N ASP A 421 -27.27 18.90 6.47
CA ASP A 421 -28.56 19.37 5.97
C ASP A 421 -29.68 18.31 6.09
N GLY A 422 -29.69 17.57 7.21
CA GLY A 422 -30.76 16.65 7.59
C GLY A 422 -30.93 15.44 6.69
N TYR A 423 -29.84 14.85 6.19
CA TYR A 423 -29.92 13.72 5.25
C TYR A 423 -30.81 12.58 5.75
N ASP A 424 -30.69 12.16 7.02
CA ASP A 424 -31.43 11.02 7.56
C ASP A 424 -32.95 11.23 7.56
N SER A 425 -33.45 12.46 7.76
CA SER A 425 -34.90 12.73 7.72
C SER A 425 -35.43 12.72 6.28
N LYS A 426 -34.64 13.22 5.32
CA LYS A 426 -34.95 13.16 3.88
C LYS A 426 -34.89 11.72 3.36
N PHE A 427 -33.91 10.93 3.80
CA PHE A 427 -33.83 9.50 3.51
C PHE A 427 -35.00 8.71 4.08
N ALA A 428 -35.47 9.02 5.30
CA ALA A 428 -36.67 8.40 5.87
C ALA A 428 -37.95 8.72 5.09
N ILE A 429 -38.04 9.89 4.43
CA ILE A 429 -39.12 10.20 3.48
C ILE A 429 -39.01 9.31 2.24
N TYR A 430 -37.82 9.17 1.66
CA TYR A 430 -37.57 8.27 0.54
C TYR A 430 -37.95 6.81 0.89
N GLU A 431 -37.48 6.28 2.02
CA GLU A 431 -37.82 4.93 2.50
C GLU A 431 -39.34 4.75 2.62
N LYS A 432 -40.04 5.74 3.20
CA LYS A 432 -41.50 5.72 3.33
C LYS A 432 -42.19 5.70 1.96
N VAL A 433 -41.71 6.47 0.98
CA VAL A 433 -42.24 6.46 -0.40
C VAL A 433 -41.98 5.11 -1.08
N VAL A 434 -40.83 4.47 -0.84
CA VAL A 434 -40.58 3.09 -1.32
C VAL A 434 -41.59 2.12 -0.69
N ARG A 435 -41.68 2.07 0.64
CA ARG A 435 -42.61 1.18 1.38
C ARG A 435 -44.07 1.37 0.97
N GLN A 436 -44.50 2.60 0.69
CA GLN A 436 -45.87 2.91 0.25
C GLN A 436 -46.17 2.49 -1.20
N ALA A 437 -45.17 2.40 -2.08
CA ALA A 437 -45.34 1.99 -3.47
C ALA A 437 -45.51 0.46 -3.63
N VAL A 438 -44.78 -0.33 -2.82
CA VAL A 438 -44.68 -1.80 -2.97
C VAL A 438 -46.03 -2.52 -3.03
N PRO A 439 -47.02 -2.27 -2.14
CA PRO A 439 -48.32 -2.96 -2.22
C PRO A 439 -49.04 -2.71 -3.56
N GLY A 440 -49.03 -1.48 -4.07
CA GLY A 440 -49.68 -1.13 -5.33
C GLY A 440 -48.99 -1.73 -6.56
N GLN A 441 -47.69 -1.98 -6.47
CA GLN A 441 -46.88 -2.67 -7.48
C GLN A 441 -47.10 -4.19 -7.47
N ILE A 442 -47.20 -4.82 -6.29
CA ILE A 442 -47.64 -6.23 -6.16
C ILE A 442 -49.02 -6.40 -6.79
N ASP A 443 -49.98 -5.55 -6.45
CA ASP A 443 -51.31 -5.58 -7.05
C ASP A 443 -51.28 -5.32 -8.57
N ALA A 444 -50.35 -4.49 -9.07
CA ALA A 444 -50.17 -4.25 -10.50
C ALA A 444 -49.69 -5.50 -11.24
N PHE A 445 -48.71 -6.22 -10.67
CA PHE A 445 -48.26 -7.50 -11.19
C PHE A 445 -49.39 -8.54 -11.16
N MET A 446 -50.12 -8.63 -10.05
CA MET A 446 -51.16 -9.65 -9.87
C MET A 446 -52.37 -9.48 -10.80
N ARG A 447 -52.65 -8.27 -11.30
CA ARG A 447 -53.61 -8.07 -12.41
C ARG A 447 -53.20 -8.79 -13.71
N GLY A 448 -51.91 -9.10 -13.87
CA GLY A 448 -51.36 -9.90 -14.98
C GLY A 448 -51.07 -11.37 -14.62
N ALA A 449 -51.46 -11.86 -13.43
CA ALA A 449 -51.05 -13.17 -12.92
C ALA A 449 -51.42 -14.37 -13.82
N GLN A 450 -52.53 -14.30 -14.54
CA GLN A 450 -52.92 -15.33 -15.51
C GLN A 450 -51.98 -15.34 -16.74
N ALA A 451 -51.61 -14.16 -17.23
CA ALA A 451 -50.78 -13.99 -18.42
C ALA A 451 -49.29 -14.25 -18.17
N SER A 452 -48.82 -14.13 -16.93
CA SER A 452 -47.43 -14.46 -16.56
C SER A 452 -47.16 -15.96 -16.51
N GLY A 453 -48.21 -16.80 -16.40
CA GLY A 453 -48.09 -18.26 -16.33
C GLY A 453 -47.54 -18.79 -15.00
N PHE A 454 -47.27 -17.92 -14.01
CA PHE A 454 -46.71 -18.31 -12.71
C PHE A 454 -47.78 -18.72 -11.68
N PHE A 455 -49.07 -18.58 -12.00
CA PHE A 455 -50.17 -18.81 -11.07
C PHE A 455 -51.25 -19.70 -11.67
N SER A 456 -51.83 -20.53 -10.81
CA SER A 456 -53.09 -21.24 -11.05
C SER A 456 -54.09 -20.80 -9.98
N CYS A 457 -55.32 -20.51 -10.38
CA CYS A 457 -56.37 -20.02 -9.48
C CYS A 457 -57.54 -21.01 -9.38
N VAL A 458 -58.09 -21.13 -8.17
CA VAL A 458 -59.21 -22.04 -7.86
C VAL A 458 -60.25 -21.27 -7.07
N ASN A 459 -61.51 -21.29 -7.52
CA ASN A 459 -62.65 -20.82 -6.73
C ASN A 459 -63.26 -22.01 -5.98
N ARG A 460 -63.34 -21.91 -4.65
CA ARG A 460 -64.01 -22.92 -3.82
C ARG A 460 -65.48 -22.54 -3.65
N LYS A 461 -66.34 -23.19 -4.43
CA LYS A 461 -67.79 -22.97 -4.38
C LYS A 461 -68.55 -24.25 -4.05
N ILE A 462 -69.79 -24.12 -3.59
CA ILE A 462 -70.69 -25.27 -3.47
C ILE A 462 -71.24 -25.54 -4.87
N VAL A 463 -70.89 -26.69 -5.44
CA VAL A 463 -71.51 -27.18 -6.68
C VAL A 463 -72.78 -27.91 -6.27
N CYS A 464 -73.90 -27.54 -6.87
CA CYS A 464 -75.22 -28.12 -6.60
C CYS A 464 -75.69 -28.88 -7.84
N CYS A 465 -75.78 -30.20 -7.74
CA CYS A 465 -76.18 -31.04 -8.87
C CYS A 465 -77.70 -30.97 -9.10
N LYS A 466 -78.14 -31.32 -10.32
CA LYS A 466 -79.54 -31.27 -10.79
C LYS A 466 -80.59 -31.80 -9.79
N ALA A 467 -80.27 -32.82 -8.99
CA ALA A 467 -81.19 -33.41 -8.01
C ALA A 467 -81.43 -32.52 -6.76
N GLU A 468 -80.46 -31.69 -6.38
CA GLU A 468 -80.47 -30.89 -5.14
C GLU A 468 -80.74 -29.41 -5.38
N CYS A 469 -80.82 -29.00 -6.65
CA CYS A 469 -81.07 -27.64 -7.15
C CYS A 469 -82.47 -27.04 -6.77
N HIS A 470 -83.19 -27.60 -5.80
CA HIS A 470 -84.58 -27.25 -5.47
C HIS A 470 -84.78 -26.46 -4.16
N ALA A 471 -83.71 -26.16 -3.41
CA ALA A 471 -83.79 -25.45 -2.13
C ALA A 471 -83.23 -24.01 -2.19
N ILE A 472 -83.95 -23.11 -2.89
CA ILE A 472 -83.60 -21.67 -3.01
C ILE A 472 -83.75 -20.90 -1.66
N ALA A 473 -84.19 -21.56 -0.59
CA ALA A 473 -84.52 -20.92 0.69
C ALA A 473 -83.30 -20.44 1.53
N TYR A 474 -82.08 -20.94 1.30
CA TYR A 474 -80.89 -20.54 2.07
C TYR A 474 -79.60 -20.40 1.20
N GLY A 475 -79.65 -19.49 0.22
CA GLY A 475 -78.52 -18.60 -0.13
C GLY A 475 -77.31 -19.10 -0.92
N ASN A 476 -76.92 -20.39 -0.89
CA ASN A 476 -75.52 -20.76 -1.20
C ASN A 476 -75.24 -21.54 -2.52
N CYS A 477 -76.20 -21.70 -3.44
CA CYS A 477 -75.96 -22.35 -4.75
C CYS A 477 -75.82 -21.33 -5.91
N GLU A 478 -74.59 -21.01 -6.33
CA GLU A 478 -74.33 -20.21 -7.54
C GLU A 478 -74.36 -21.07 -8.82
N GLY A 479 -75.58 -21.38 -9.26
CA GLY A 479 -75.86 -22.19 -10.46
C GLY A 479 -75.84 -23.70 -10.19
N CYS A 480 -76.39 -24.47 -11.13
CA CYS A 480 -76.54 -25.92 -10.98
C CYS A 480 -75.96 -26.68 -12.18
N ASP A 481 -75.05 -27.60 -11.88
CA ASP A 481 -74.46 -28.48 -12.89
C ASP A 481 -75.41 -29.64 -13.21
N ARG A 482 -75.42 -30.03 -14.49
CA ARG A 482 -76.27 -31.04 -15.11
C ARG A 482 -75.47 -32.17 -15.76
N GLY A 483 -74.14 -32.19 -15.61
CA GLY A 483 -73.30 -33.32 -15.97
C GLY A 483 -73.71 -34.61 -15.24
N ALA A 484 -73.55 -35.75 -15.91
CA ALA A 484 -73.92 -37.06 -15.35
C ALA A 484 -73.07 -37.45 -14.13
N ASP A 485 -71.81 -36.99 -14.09
CA ASP A 485 -70.82 -37.29 -13.06
C ASP A 485 -70.76 -36.22 -11.95
N CYS A 486 -71.77 -35.34 -11.88
CA CYS A 486 -71.82 -34.27 -10.89
C CYS A 486 -71.97 -34.83 -9.46
N VAL A 487 -71.11 -34.38 -8.55
CA VAL A 487 -71.20 -34.64 -7.11
C VAL A 487 -71.43 -33.32 -6.37
N SER A 488 -72.50 -33.24 -5.59
CA SER A 488 -72.83 -32.03 -4.83
C SER A 488 -71.88 -31.82 -3.66
N GLY A 489 -71.52 -30.57 -3.41
CA GLY A 489 -70.76 -30.18 -2.22
C GLY A 489 -69.66 -29.14 -2.49
N PRO A 490 -68.82 -28.83 -1.47
CA PRO A 490 -67.72 -27.89 -1.59
C PRO A 490 -66.69 -28.42 -2.60
N THR A 491 -66.63 -27.79 -3.77
CA THR A 491 -65.81 -28.22 -4.90
C THR A 491 -64.83 -27.11 -5.28
N ASN A 492 -63.60 -27.52 -5.54
CA ASN A 492 -62.54 -26.67 -6.06
C ASN A 492 -62.64 -26.61 -7.58
N VAL A 493 -63.00 -25.45 -8.14
CA VAL A 493 -63.11 -25.24 -9.59
C VAL A 493 -61.98 -24.34 -10.05
N THR A 494 -61.14 -24.81 -10.96
CA THR A 494 -60.11 -24.00 -11.61
C THR A 494 -60.75 -22.85 -12.39
N VAL A 495 -60.24 -21.65 -12.20
CA VAL A 495 -60.69 -20.40 -12.84
C VAL A 495 -59.49 -19.58 -13.28
N ASP A 496 -59.68 -18.68 -14.24
CA ASP A 496 -58.66 -17.68 -14.56
C ASP A 496 -58.38 -16.81 -13.32
N CYS A 497 -57.11 -16.46 -13.10
CA CYS A 497 -56.73 -15.57 -12.02
C CYS A 497 -57.30 -14.15 -12.24
N PRO A 498 -57.96 -13.54 -11.23
CA PRO A 498 -58.55 -12.21 -11.34
C PRO A 498 -57.63 -11.13 -11.89
N THR A 499 -58.07 -10.44 -12.93
CA THR A 499 -57.38 -9.29 -13.55
C THR A 499 -57.76 -7.95 -12.93
N GLU A 500 -58.80 -7.92 -12.07
CA GLU A 500 -59.19 -6.78 -11.28
C GLU A 500 -59.01 -7.13 -9.79
N ILE A 501 -58.19 -6.35 -9.08
CA ILE A 501 -57.98 -6.50 -7.64
C ILE A 501 -58.95 -5.55 -6.93
N PRO A 502 -60.01 -6.04 -6.27
CA PRO A 502 -60.99 -5.20 -5.62
C PRO A 502 -60.37 -4.51 -4.40
N ARG A 503 -60.50 -3.18 -4.32
CA ARG A 503 -60.10 -2.45 -3.11
C ARG A 503 -61.07 -2.77 -1.99
N ALA A 504 -60.55 -3.26 -0.87
CA ALA A 504 -61.32 -3.58 0.32
C ALA A 504 -62.06 -2.34 0.83
N ALA A 505 -63.38 -2.30 0.59
CA ALA A 505 -64.25 -1.18 0.96
C ALA A 505 -65.35 -1.65 1.93
N PRO A 506 -65.72 -0.84 2.93
CA PRO A 506 -66.90 -1.11 3.74
C PRO A 506 -68.15 -0.99 2.87
N SER A 507 -68.83 -2.11 2.63
CA SER A 507 -70.01 -2.13 1.75
C SER A 507 -71.17 -2.92 2.32
N TYR A 508 -72.25 -2.20 2.58
CA TYR A 508 -73.56 -2.72 2.99
C TYR A 508 -74.32 -3.41 1.86
N SER A 509 -73.90 -3.29 0.59
CA SER A 509 -74.70 -3.70 -0.57
C SER A 509 -73.92 -4.26 -1.78
N ALA A 510 -72.59 -4.41 -1.70
CA ALA A 510 -71.83 -5.06 -2.77
C ALA A 510 -72.18 -6.56 -2.88
N PRO A 511 -72.24 -7.12 -4.11
CA PRO A 511 -72.36 -8.56 -4.30
C PRO A 511 -71.16 -9.29 -3.67
N SER A 512 -71.39 -10.53 -3.26
CA SER A 512 -70.32 -11.39 -2.72
C SER A 512 -69.22 -11.59 -3.77
N LEU A 513 -67.96 -11.40 -3.37
CA LEU A 513 -66.82 -11.71 -4.24
C LEU A 513 -66.47 -13.20 -4.12
N PRO A 514 -66.03 -13.86 -5.21
CA PRO A 514 -65.62 -15.26 -5.17
C PRO A 514 -64.37 -15.44 -4.30
N THR A 515 -64.33 -16.55 -3.55
CA THR A 515 -63.17 -16.91 -2.71
C THR A 515 -62.13 -17.64 -3.56
N ILE A 516 -61.11 -16.89 -4.00
CA ILE A 516 -60.02 -17.40 -4.84
C ILE A 516 -58.86 -17.92 -4.00
N TYR A 517 -58.36 -19.09 -4.36
CA TYR A 517 -57.12 -19.69 -3.89
C TYR A 517 -56.10 -19.63 -5.02
N TYR A 518 -55.06 -18.81 -4.83
CA TYR A 518 -53.90 -18.72 -5.71
C TYR A 518 -52.90 -19.81 -5.34
N THR A 519 -52.32 -20.45 -6.34
CA THR A 519 -51.16 -21.35 -6.22
C THR A 519 -50.08 -20.86 -7.15
N CYS A 520 -48.93 -20.42 -6.62
CA CYS A 520 -47.78 -20.10 -7.46
C CYS A 520 -47.13 -21.41 -7.93
N THR A 521 -47.05 -21.60 -9.24
CA THR A 521 -46.50 -22.80 -9.90
C THR A 521 -45.01 -22.64 -10.23
N ASN A 522 -44.54 -21.39 -10.32
CA ASN A 522 -43.14 -21.05 -10.56
C ASN A 522 -42.73 -19.86 -9.68
N TYR A 523 -42.35 -20.15 -8.43
CA TYR A 523 -41.93 -19.14 -7.46
C TYR A 523 -40.72 -18.34 -7.95
N ASP A 524 -39.72 -18.98 -8.54
CA ASP A 524 -38.48 -18.31 -8.95
C ASP A 524 -38.74 -17.37 -10.15
N GLY A 525 -39.59 -17.79 -11.09
CA GLY A 525 -40.07 -16.93 -12.19
C GLY A 525 -40.90 -15.74 -11.70
N PHE A 526 -41.80 -15.95 -10.72
CA PHE A 526 -42.56 -14.87 -10.09
C PHE A 526 -41.65 -13.86 -9.39
N TYR A 527 -40.74 -14.31 -8.52
CA TYR A 527 -39.84 -13.44 -7.79
C TYR A 527 -38.91 -12.69 -8.74
N LYS A 528 -38.38 -13.35 -9.77
CA LYS A 528 -37.62 -12.69 -10.82
C LYS A 528 -38.45 -11.60 -11.51
N ALA A 529 -39.68 -11.88 -11.93
CA ALA A 529 -40.48 -10.89 -12.67
C ALA A 529 -40.99 -9.71 -11.81
N MET A 530 -41.31 -9.94 -10.54
CA MET A 530 -41.64 -8.89 -9.57
C MET A 530 -40.50 -7.89 -9.41
N ALA A 531 -39.29 -8.40 -9.38
CA ALA A 531 -38.07 -7.64 -9.25
C ALA A 531 -37.71 -6.97 -10.60
N ASP A 532 -37.70 -7.72 -11.72
CA ASP A 532 -37.42 -7.25 -13.10
C ASP A 532 -38.29 -6.04 -13.51
N GLN A 533 -39.52 -5.94 -12.98
CA GLN A 533 -40.47 -4.88 -13.30
C GLN A 533 -40.58 -3.77 -12.23
N TYR A 534 -40.44 -4.11 -10.94
CA TYR A 534 -40.77 -3.20 -9.84
C TYR A 534 -39.69 -3.08 -8.75
N GLY A 535 -38.61 -3.87 -8.80
CA GLY A 535 -37.54 -3.88 -7.79
C GLY A 535 -37.98 -4.40 -6.41
N ILE A 536 -38.97 -5.32 -6.37
CA ILE A 536 -39.53 -5.85 -5.12
C ILE A 536 -38.85 -7.17 -4.73
N GLN A 537 -38.22 -7.16 -3.56
CA GLN A 537 -37.47 -8.30 -3.04
C GLN A 537 -38.37 -9.48 -2.64
N LYS A 538 -37.82 -10.70 -2.73
CA LYS A 538 -38.48 -11.93 -2.26
C LYS A 538 -38.83 -11.86 -0.77
N SER A 539 -37.94 -11.27 0.03
CA SER A 539 -38.13 -11.03 1.47
C SER A 539 -39.31 -10.09 1.76
N TRP A 540 -39.56 -9.09 0.89
CA TRP A 540 -40.66 -8.12 0.99
C TRP A 540 -42.02 -8.71 0.62
N VAL A 541 -42.07 -9.98 0.19
CA VAL A 541 -43.32 -10.67 -0.17
C VAL A 541 -43.52 -11.89 0.74
N THR A 542 -44.55 -11.80 1.58
CA THR A 542 -45.08 -12.95 2.33
C THR A 542 -46.31 -13.52 1.63
N TRP A 543 -46.71 -14.75 1.95
CA TRP A 543 -47.87 -15.41 1.34
C TRP A 543 -48.99 -15.55 2.37
N GLY A 544 -50.21 -15.11 2.04
CA GLY A 544 -51.27 -15.11 3.05
C GLY A 544 -52.69 -14.88 2.54
N LYS A 545 -53.50 -14.29 3.43
CA LYS A 545 -54.90 -13.91 3.17
C LYS A 545 -54.94 -12.45 2.70
N PHE A 546 -55.39 -12.21 1.46
CA PHE A 546 -55.67 -10.86 0.97
C PHE A 546 -57.15 -10.54 1.19
N THR A 547 -57.47 -9.58 2.06
CA THR A 547 -58.86 -9.15 2.30
C THR A 547 -59.40 -8.39 1.10
N VAL A 548 -60.43 -8.93 0.45
CA VAL A 548 -61.15 -8.29 -0.66
C VAL A 548 -62.39 -7.52 -0.22
N ARG A 549 -62.94 -7.83 0.96
CA ARG A 549 -64.10 -7.13 1.53
C ARG A 549 -64.03 -7.10 3.06
N ILE A 550 -64.20 -5.90 3.61
CA ILE A 550 -64.29 -5.65 5.06
C ILE A 550 -65.76 -5.73 5.49
N HIS A 551 -66.02 -6.39 6.63
CA HIS A 551 -67.35 -6.44 7.25
C HIS A 551 -67.52 -5.29 8.25
N THR A 552 -68.52 -4.44 8.04
CA THR A 552 -68.88 -3.34 8.97
C THR A 552 -69.59 -3.90 10.19
N GLY A 553 -69.12 -3.57 11.39
CA GLY A 553 -69.70 -4.00 12.67
C GLY A 553 -68.71 -4.68 13.61
N CYS A 554 -67.56 -5.16 13.09
CA CYS A 554 -66.54 -5.80 13.93
C CYS A 554 -65.85 -4.82 14.89
N GLU A 555 -65.85 -3.52 14.61
CA GLU A 555 -65.42 -2.45 15.49
C GLU A 555 -66.14 -2.42 16.85
N TYR A 556 -67.37 -2.94 16.92
CA TYR A 556 -68.15 -3.04 18.16
C TYR A 556 -67.88 -4.33 18.96
N SER A 557 -67.01 -5.22 18.48
CA SER A 557 -66.73 -6.53 19.10
C SER A 557 -65.76 -6.48 20.30
N GLY A 558 -65.32 -5.29 20.71
CA GLY A 558 -64.40 -5.11 21.83
C GLY A 558 -63.09 -5.89 21.65
N THR A 559 -62.74 -6.73 22.63
CA THR A 559 -61.53 -7.58 22.59
C THR A 559 -61.57 -8.68 21.52
N ASN A 560 -62.74 -9.00 20.96
CA ASN A 560 -62.91 -10.07 19.97
C ASN A 560 -62.83 -9.59 18.51
N ILE A 561 -62.43 -8.34 18.26
CA ILE A 561 -62.38 -7.72 16.92
C ILE A 561 -61.73 -8.61 15.86
N LYS A 562 -60.53 -9.17 16.13
CA LYS A 562 -59.83 -10.06 15.18
C LYS A 562 -60.64 -11.30 14.81
N LYS A 563 -61.31 -11.93 15.79
CA LYS A 563 -62.15 -13.11 15.53
C LYS A 563 -63.38 -12.73 14.69
N CYS A 564 -64.00 -11.58 14.95
CA CYS A 564 -65.09 -11.09 14.12
C CYS A 564 -64.63 -10.88 12.66
N GLN A 565 -63.44 -10.31 12.46
CA GLN A 565 -62.87 -10.12 11.13
C GLN A 565 -62.60 -11.46 10.41
N ASP A 566 -61.88 -12.38 11.05
CA ASP A 566 -61.61 -13.72 10.49
C ASP A 566 -62.89 -14.52 10.15
N ASP A 567 -63.98 -14.32 10.90
CA ASP A 567 -65.26 -15.02 10.70
C ASP A 567 -66.17 -14.36 9.63
N ASN A 568 -65.99 -13.08 9.30
CA ASN A 568 -66.96 -12.30 8.48
C ASN A 568 -66.37 -11.51 7.29
N GLU A 569 -65.06 -11.29 7.22
CA GLU A 569 -64.40 -10.68 6.06
C GLU A 569 -64.27 -11.69 4.91
N GLN A 570 -64.19 -11.19 3.66
CA GLN A 570 -63.93 -12.05 2.50
C GLN A 570 -62.46 -11.93 2.11
N HIS A 571 -61.80 -13.07 1.90
CA HIS A 571 -60.38 -13.14 1.58
C HIS A 571 -60.11 -13.98 0.32
N TRP A 572 -59.02 -13.66 -0.37
CA TRP A 572 -58.30 -14.56 -1.25
C TRP A 572 -57.11 -15.17 -0.52
N TYR A 573 -56.75 -16.40 -0.86
CA TYR A 573 -55.74 -17.20 -0.16
C TYR A 573 -54.56 -17.52 -1.06
N GLY A 574 -53.35 -17.61 -0.50
CA GLY A 574 -52.13 -17.84 -1.29
C GLY A 574 -51.73 -16.65 -2.15
N TYR A 575 -52.22 -15.45 -1.82
CA TYR A 575 -51.89 -14.21 -2.50
C TYR A 575 -50.57 -13.63 -1.96
N PRO A 576 -49.71 -13.04 -2.80
CA PRO A 576 -48.50 -12.37 -2.35
C PRO A 576 -48.84 -11.04 -1.67
N LEU A 577 -48.33 -10.83 -0.46
CA LEU A 577 -48.61 -9.69 0.40
C LEU A 577 -47.31 -8.96 0.76
N PHE A 578 -47.38 -7.64 0.90
CA PHE A 578 -46.24 -6.86 1.35
C PHE A 578 -45.84 -7.21 2.80
N ASN A 579 -44.57 -7.55 2.99
CA ASN A 579 -43.94 -7.90 4.25
C ASN A 579 -43.08 -6.74 4.76
N ASP A 580 -43.73 -5.68 5.23
CA ASP A 580 -43.09 -4.43 5.69
C ASP A 580 -41.97 -4.66 6.73
N GLY A 581 -42.14 -5.66 7.61
CA GLY A 581 -41.17 -6.03 8.64
C GLY A 581 -39.88 -6.71 8.14
N ALA A 582 -39.80 -7.07 6.86
CA ALA A 582 -38.59 -7.61 6.23
C ALA A 582 -37.91 -6.62 5.27
N VAL A 583 -38.46 -5.41 5.13
CA VAL A 583 -37.88 -4.37 4.27
C VAL A 583 -36.67 -3.75 4.97
N VAL A 584 -35.51 -3.93 4.36
CA VAL A 584 -34.26 -3.24 4.71
C VAL A 584 -33.83 -2.42 3.51
N ILE A 585 -33.75 -1.10 3.68
CA ILE A 585 -33.21 -0.17 2.69
C ILE A 585 -31.93 0.40 3.28
N ALA A 586 -30.80 0.10 2.65
CA ALA A 586 -29.49 0.51 3.13
C ALA A 586 -29.29 2.04 3.02
N ASN A 587 -28.97 2.70 4.13
CA ASN A 587 -28.67 4.13 4.16
C ASN A 587 -27.23 4.36 3.70
N PRO A 588 -26.99 5.08 2.58
CA PRO A 588 -25.65 5.23 2.02
C PRO A 588 -24.69 6.01 2.89
N LYS A 589 -25.25 6.89 3.74
CA LYS A 589 -24.49 7.65 4.71
C LYS A 589 -23.63 6.73 5.55
N ASP A 590 -24.11 5.52 5.85
CA ASP A 590 -23.43 4.60 6.75
C ASP A 590 -22.19 3.94 6.10
N ILE A 591 -22.22 3.62 4.79
CA ILE A 591 -21.01 3.19 4.05
C ILE A 591 -20.05 4.37 3.81
N ILE A 592 -20.57 5.53 3.39
CA ILE A 592 -19.70 6.67 3.11
C ILE A 592 -19.04 7.15 4.41
N ALA A 593 -19.75 7.14 5.55
CA ALA A 593 -19.18 7.36 6.88
C ALA A 593 -18.07 6.35 7.21
N ALA A 594 -18.31 5.05 6.99
CA ALA A 594 -17.33 4.00 7.26
C ALA A 594 -16.08 4.07 6.37
N SER A 595 -16.16 4.79 5.24
CA SER A 595 -15.06 5.03 4.29
C SER A 595 -14.46 6.44 4.40
N TYR A 596 -15.03 7.31 5.24
CA TYR A 596 -14.81 8.76 5.19
C TYR A 596 -13.41 9.13 5.65
N ASP A 597 -12.96 8.56 6.77
CA ASP A 597 -11.65 8.86 7.34
C ASP A 597 -10.53 8.29 6.48
N GLN A 598 -10.71 7.08 5.92
CA GLN A 598 -9.80 6.45 4.95
C GLN A 598 -9.70 7.27 3.65
N ALA A 599 -10.81 7.83 3.16
CA ALA A 599 -10.80 8.70 1.99
C ALA A 599 -10.16 10.07 2.27
N ARG A 600 -10.25 10.59 3.51
CA ARG A 600 -9.50 11.77 3.95
C ARG A 600 -8.01 11.50 4.09
N GLU A 601 -7.64 10.34 4.62
CA GLU A 601 -6.25 9.90 4.75
C GLU A 601 -5.61 9.73 3.37
N LEU A 602 -6.28 9.03 2.45
CA LEU A 602 -5.88 8.94 1.04
C LEU A 602 -5.73 10.30 0.35
N SER A 603 -6.60 11.28 0.65
CA SER A 603 -6.46 12.64 0.14
C SER A 603 -5.20 13.35 0.68
N ALA A 604 -4.88 13.15 1.96
CA ALA A 604 -3.68 13.69 2.59
C ALA A 604 -2.39 13.00 2.08
N ASP A 605 -2.43 11.69 1.86
CA ASP A 605 -1.32 10.93 1.30
C ASP A 605 -1.08 11.27 -0.18
N LEU A 606 -2.14 11.38 -0.97
CA LEU A 606 -2.06 11.81 -2.37
C LEU A 606 -1.51 13.24 -2.49
N SER A 607 -1.90 14.15 -1.59
CA SER A 607 -1.38 15.52 -1.55
C SER A 607 0.12 15.56 -1.23
N GLN A 608 0.58 14.77 -0.25
CA GLN A 608 2.00 14.62 0.06
C GLN A 608 2.76 13.97 -1.11
N ALA A 609 2.22 12.90 -1.69
CA ALA A 609 2.82 12.20 -2.80
C ALA A 609 2.93 13.07 -4.07
N ALA A 610 1.92 13.90 -4.36
CA ALA A 610 1.96 14.89 -5.44
C ALA A 610 3.03 15.97 -5.19
N ALA A 611 3.18 16.43 -3.94
CA ALA A 611 4.25 17.34 -3.56
C ALA A 611 5.65 16.72 -3.75
N PHE A 612 5.81 15.41 -3.53
CA PHE A 612 7.06 14.69 -3.87
C PHE A 612 7.25 14.51 -5.39
N ALA A 613 6.19 14.27 -6.15
CA ALA A 613 6.26 14.11 -7.61
C ALA A 613 6.76 15.36 -8.33
N ASP A 614 6.48 16.55 -7.80
CA ASP A 614 7.01 17.82 -8.32
C ASP A 614 8.55 17.92 -8.29
N TRP A 615 9.22 17.11 -7.48
CA TRP A 615 10.69 16.98 -7.46
C TRP A 615 11.21 15.78 -8.26
N PHE A 616 10.33 14.93 -8.80
CA PHE A 616 10.68 13.68 -9.50
C PHE A 616 9.66 13.37 -10.63
N ALA A 617 9.83 14.05 -11.77
CA ALA A 617 8.87 14.11 -12.88
C ALA A 617 8.18 12.81 -13.37
N PRO A 618 8.80 11.60 -13.42
CA PRO A 618 8.09 10.40 -13.86
C PRO A 618 7.01 9.89 -12.88
N TYR A 619 6.87 10.48 -11.68
CA TYR A 619 5.97 10.00 -10.63
C TYR A 619 4.49 10.41 -10.82
N HIS A 620 4.18 11.56 -11.43
CA HIS A 620 2.77 11.99 -11.60
C HIS A 620 1.90 11.00 -12.40
N SER A 621 2.51 10.25 -13.32
CA SER A 621 1.79 9.26 -14.14
C SER A 621 1.23 8.09 -13.30
N ASP A 622 1.98 7.65 -12.28
CA ASP A 622 1.56 6.62 -11.32
C ASP A 622 0.48 7.19 -10.40
N LEU A 623 0.67 8.41 -9.88
CA LEU A 623 -0.32 9.08 -9.02
C LEU A 623 -1.69 9.23 -9.72
N ALA A 624 -1.70 9.69 -10.97
CA ALA A 624 -2.93 9.85 -11.75
C ALA A 624 -3.65 8.51 -12.01
N ASP A 625 -2.92 7.42 -12.26
CA ASP A 625 -3.57 6.12 -12.41
C ASP A 625 -4.12 5.61 -11.07
N ALA A 626 -3.35 5.72 -10.00
CA ALA A 626 -3.72 5.24 -8.67
C ALA A 626 -4.93 6.00 -8.07
N ALA A 627 -4.92 7.33 -8.13
CA ALA A 627 -5.94 8.18 -7.52
C ALA A 627 -7.26 8.23 -8.28
N SER A 628 -7.24 8.00 -9.60
CA SER A 628 -8.41 8.08 -10.48
C SER A 628 -9.64 7.34 -9.95
N ILE A 629 -9.50 6.05 -9.63
CA ILE A 629 -10.63 5.21 -9.21
C ILE A 629 -11.19 5.65 -7.85
N PRO A 630 -10.41 5.77 -6.76
CA PRO A 630 -10.89 6.28 -5.48
C PRO A 630 -11.57 7.66 -5.57
N ALA A 631 -10.98 8.62 -6.29
CA ALA A 631 -11.50 9.97 -6.40
C ALA A 631 -12.86 10.03 -7.10
N PHE A 632 -13.00 9.38 -8.26
CA PHE A 632 -14.26 9.40 -9.01
C PHE A 632 -15.34 8.51 -8.40
N LEU A 633 -14.98 7.40 -7.73
CA LEU A 633 -15.95 6.58 -6.98
C LEU A 633 -16.55 7.34 -5.79
N MET A 634 -15.71 8.02 -4.99
CA MET A 634 -16.19 8.82 -3.86
C MET A 634 -17.10 9.97 -4.34
N SER A 635 -16.70 10.67 -5.41
CA SER A 635 -17.55 11.71 -6.02
C SER A 635 -18.89 11.15 -6.53
N MET A 636 -18.89 9.99 -7.21
CA MET A 636 -20.11 9.34 -7.69
C MET A 636 -21.05 8.94 -6.53
N ALA A 637 -20.50 8.41 -5.43
CA ALA A 637 -21.28 8.00 -4.26
C ALA A 637 -21.96 9.19 -3.58
N VAL A 638 -21.22 10.29 -3.36
CA VAL A 638 -21.74 11.50 -2.71
C VAL A 638 -22.73 12.24 -3.60
N ASP A 639 -22.48 12.33 -4.90
CA ASP A 639 -23.43 12.89 -5.87
C ASP A 639 -24.74 12.11 -5.87
N SER A 640 -24.67 10.78 -5.77
CA SER A 640 -25.86 9.95 -5.69
C SER A 640 -26.59 10.11 -4.35
N MET A 641 -25.86 10.26 -3.24
CA MET A 641 -26.44 10.61 -1.94
C MET A 641 -27.19 11.95 -2.00
N SER A 642 -26.64 12.98 -2.66
CA SER A 642 -27.33 14.25 -2.88
C SER A 642 -28.59 14.13 -3.74
N LYS A 643 -28.61 13.27 -4.76
CA LYS A 643 -29.80 13.07 -5.59
C LYS A 643 -30.96 12.40 -4.84
N VAL A 644 -30.69 11.57 -3.83
CA VAL A 644 -31.74 11.01 -2.93
C VAL A 644 -32.46 12.13 -2.16
N VAL A 645 -31.78 13.23 -1.83
CA VAL A 645 -32.41 14.43 -1.25
C VAL A 645 -33.41 15.06 -2.24
N HIS A 646 -33.06 15.19 -3.51
CA HIS A 646 -33.94 15.79 -4.52
C HIS A 646 -35.15 14.92 -4.89
N VAL A 647 -35.01 13.59 -4.93
CA VAL A 647 -36.13 12.67 -5.22
C VAL A 647 -37.15 12.58 -4.06
N ALA A 648 -36.80 13.09 -2.87
CA ALA A 648 -37.79 13.30 -1.80
C ALA A 648 -38.73 14.49 -2.08
N ASP A 649 -38.33 15.44 -2.94
CA ASP A 649 -39.09 16.64 -3.27
C ASP A 649 -39.90 16.51 -4.58
N GLU A 650 -39.37 15.85 -5.62
CA GLU A 650 -40.07 15.60 -6.90
C GLU A 650 -40.00 14.12 -7.34
N ILE A 651 -41.15 13.44 -7.41
CA ILE A 651 -41.24 12.01 -7.76
C ILE A 651 -41.31 11.82 -9.27
N ILE A 652 -40.16 11.58 -9.91
CA ILE A 652 -40.05 11.21 -11.34
C ILE A 652 -39.64 9.72 -11.44
N GLU A 653 -40.52 8.88 -12.02
CA GLU A 653 -40.34 7.41 -12.06
C GLU A 653 -39.06 6.94 -12.78
N GLU A 654 -38.68 7.60 -13.88
CA GLU A 654 -37.50 7.21 -14.67
C GLU A 654 -36.18 7.63 -13.98
N GLU A 655 -36.11 8.84 -13.43
CA GLU A 655 -34.93 9.29 -12.67
C GLU A 655 -34.71 8.44 -11.43
N ARG A 656 -35.79 8.00 -10.76
CA ARG A 656 -35.72 7.12 -9.59
C ARG A 656 -34.98 5.81 -9.87
N LYS A 657 -35.18 5.18 -11.04
CA LYS A 657 -34.50 3.92 -11.40
C LYS A 657 -33.01 4.13 -11.66
N ALA A 658 -32.67 5.09 -12.52
CA ALA A 658 -31.28 5.40 -12.84
C ALA A 658 -30.50 5.93 -11.62
N LEU A 659 -31.17 6.66 -10.73
CA LEU A 659 -30.61 7.06 -9.44
C LEU A 659 -30.25 5.82 -8.62
N ILE A 660 -31.20 4.93 -8.34
CA ILE A 660 -31.00 3.73 -7.50
C ILE A 660 -29.85 2.85 -8.00
N VAL A 661 -29.62 2.76 -9.32
CA VAL A 661 -28.52 1.97 -9.89
C VAL A 661 -27.16 2.63 -9.66
N ASN A 662 -27.00 3.89 -10.03
CA ASN A 662 -25.74 4.64 -9.81
C ASN A 662 -25.43 4.73 -8.31
N PHE A 663 -26.48 4.88 -7.52
CA PHE A 663 -26.48 4.89 -6.07
C PHE A 663 -25.89 3.61 -5.47
N LEU A 664 -26.49 2.46 -5.77
CA LEU A 664 -26.05 1.17 -5.23
C LEU A 664 -24.68 0.75 -5.80
N THR A 665 -24.40 1.08 -7.07
CA THR A 665 -23.10 0.84 -7.72
C THR A 665 -21.96 1.59 -7.01
N ALA A 666 -22.12 2.90 -6.80
CA ALA A 666 -21.07 3.72 -6.17
C ALA A 666 -20.82 3.32 -4.72
N VAL A 667 -21.89 2.98 -3.99
CA VAL A 667 -21.82 2.52 -2.61
C VAL A 667 -21.16 1.14 -2.50
N LEU A 668 -21.44 0.21 -3.42
CA LEU A 668 -20.74 -1.09 -3.47
C LEU A 668 -19.23 -0.92 -3.67
N PHE A 669 -18.80 -0.06 -4.58
CA PHE A 669 -17.38 0.14 -4.88
C PHE A 669 -16.58 0.86 -3.77
N LEU A 670 -17.24 1.42 -2.74
CA LEU A 670 -16.58 1.96 -1.54
C LEU A 670 -16.40 0.91 -0.43
N ILE A 671 -17.01 -0.28 -0.53
CA ILE A 671 -16.85 -1.36 0.46
C ILE A 671 -15.38 -1.72 0.74
N PRO A 672 -14.47 -1.80 -0.25
CA PRO A 672 -13.05 -2.03 0.02
C PRO A 672 -12.40 -0.95 0.90
N MET A 673 -12.93 0.28 0.90
CA MET A 673 -12.45 1.36 1.77
C MET A 673 -12.98 1.28 3.20
N ALA A 674 -14.20 0.74 3.38
CA ALA A 674 -14.86 0.65 4.68
C ALA A 674 -14.38 -0.55 5.54
N GLY A 675 -13.64 -1.50 4.96
CA GLY A 675 -13.05 -2.63 5.68
C GLY A 675 -14.07 -3.52 6.41
N GLU A 676 -13.68 -4.08 7.56
CA GLU A 676 -14.51 -5.01 8.34
C GLU A 676 -15.88 -4.43 8.74
N VAL A 677 -15.98 -3.11 8.92
CA VAL A 677 -17.24 -2.40 9.26
C VAL A 677 -18.31 -2.63 8.18
N ALA A 678 -17.90 -2.81 6.93
CA ALA A 678 -18.83 -3.07 5.83
C ALA A 678 -19.25 -4.55 5.71
N GLY A 679 -18.62 -5.53 6.36
CA GLY A 679 -18.88 -6.96 6.09
C GLY A 679 -20.34 -7.42 6.33
N ALA A 680 -21.05 -6.81 7.27
CA ALA A 680 -22.49 -7.07 7.49
C ALA A 680 -23.40 -6.22 6.58
N PHE A 681 -22.91 -5.05 6.17
CA PHE A 681 -23.65 -4.07 5.35
C PHE A 681 -23.55 -4.41 3.85
N SER A 682 -22.40 -4.92 3.40
CA SER A 682 -22.14 -5.40 2.05
C SER A 682 -23.13 -6.51 1.67
N LEU A 683 -23.35 -7.47 2.57
CA LEU A 683 -24.31 -8.56 2.37
C LEU A 683 -25.76 -8.06 2.37
N ALA A 684 -26.08 -7.00 3.12
CA ALA A 684 -27.42 -6.40 3.15
C ALA A 684 -27.70 -5.54 1.90
N VAL A 685 -26.73 -4.74 1.45
CA VAL A 685 -26.76 -3.99 0.19
C VAL A 685 -26.81 -4.94 -0.99
N LEU A 686 -25.94 -5.95 -1.02
CA LEU A 686 -25.91 -6.94 -2.09
C LEU A 686 -27.23 -7.69 -2.18
N ARG A 687 -27.76 -8.24 -1.07
CA ARG A 687 -29.10 -8.85 -1.08
C ARG A 687 -30.15 -7.85 -1.55
N GLY A 688 -30.04 -6.60 -1.12
CA GLY A 688 -30.88 -5.50 -1.56
C GLY A 688 -30.90 -5.28 -3.08
N ILE A 689 -29.78 -5.50 -3.78
CA ILE A 689 -29.68 -5.31 -5.24
C ILE A 689 -29.88 -6.62 -6.03
N LEU A 690 -29.39 -7.75 -5.53
CA LEU A 690 -29.67 -9.10 -6.04
C LEU A 690 -31.18 -9.33 -6.14
N GLU A 691 -31.89 -8.98 -5.07
CA GLU A 691 -33.33 -9.18 -4.95
C GLU A 691 -34.16 -8.06 -5.63
N ILE A 692 -33.50 -7.06 -6.25
CA ILE A 692 -34.12 -6.12 -7.21
C ILE A 692 -34.21 -6.73 -8.62
N ALA A 693 -33.60 -7.90 -8.88
CA ALA A 693 -33.60 -8.76 -10.09
C ALA A 693 -33.86 -8.09 -11.46
N GLY A 694 -33.01 -8.36 -12.46
CA GLY A 694 -33.17 -7.81 -13.81
C GLY A 694 -31.80 -7.59 -14.42
N HIS A 695 -31.73 -6.86 -15.54
CA HIS A 695 -30.43 -6.44 -16.10
C HIS A 695 -29.57 -5.64 -15.10
N LEU A 696 -30.21 -5.06 -14.08
CA LEU A 696 -29.59 -4.27 -13.01
C LEU A 696 -29.06 -5.13 -11.86
N ALA A 697 -29.70 -6.28 -11.57
CA ALA A 697 -29.18 -7.21 -10.59
C ALA A 697 -27.93 -7.88 -11.13
N ASP A 698 -27.95 -8.39 -12.37
CA ASP A 698 -26.78 -8.99 -13.03
C ASP A 698 -25.56 -8.06 -12.94
N LEU A 699 -25.73 -6.77 -13.25
CA LEU A 699 -24.70 -5.75 -13.11
C LEU A 699 -24.19 -5.63 -11.65
N ALA A 700 -25.08 -5.64 -10.66
CA ALA A 700 -24.71 -5.50 -9.26
C ALA A 700 -24.11 -6.77 -8.63
N ILE A 701 -24.51 -7.98 -9.05
CA ILE A 701 -23.77 -9.22 -8.72
C ILE A 701 -22.37 -9.08 -9.28
N THR A 702 -22.28 -8.69 -10.55
CA THR A 702 -21.04 -8.59 -11.31
C THR A 702 -20.09 -7.51 -10.76
N ILE A 703 -20.62 -6.45 -10.14
CA ILE A 703 -19.89 -5.44 -9.36
C ILE A 703 -19.46 -6.01 -8.01
N TYR A 704 -20.37 -6.63 -7.25
CA TYR A 704 -20.05 -7.20 -5.95
C TYR A 704 -19.03 -8.33 -6.04
N GLU A 705 -19.14 -9.23 -7.02
CA GLU A 705 -18.15 -10.28 -7.29
C GLU A 705 -16.76 -9.69 -7.54
N VAL A 706 -16.66 -8.51 -8.13
CA VAL A 706 -15.38 -7.80 -8.28
C VAL A 706 -14.93 -7.13 -6.98
N VAL A 707 -15.87 -6.64 -6.17
CA VAL A 707 -15.58 -6.05 -4.85
C VAL A 707 -15.20 -7.12 -3.82
N ASP A 708 -15.76 -8.32 -3.91
CA ASP A 708 -15.58 -9.44 -2.97
C ASP A 708 -14.49 -10.42 -3.44
N ASP A 709 -14.04 -10.33 -4.71
CA ASP A 709 -12.87 -11.03 -5.22
C ASP A 709 -11.58 -10.35 -4.72
N PRO A 710 -10.80 -10.99 -3.83
CA PRO A 710 -9.54 -10.43 -3.34
C PRO A 710 -8.45 -10.36 -4.42
N GLY A 711 -8.66 -10.98 -5.59
CA GLY A 711 -7.80 -10.88 -6.77
C GLY A 711 -8.16 -9.76 -7.74
N SER A 712 -9.22 -8.98 -7.49
CA SER A 712 -9.64 -7.91 -8.41
C SER A 712 -8.66 -6.72 -8.42
N ALA A 713 -8.66 -5.98 -9.53
CA ALA A 713 -7.85 -4.76 -9.60
C ALA A 713 -8.37 -3.70 -8.60
N LEU A 714 -9.67 -3.64 -8.34
CA LEU A 714 -10.26 -2.77 -7.31
C LEU A 714 -9.77 -3.08 -5.90
N GLN A 715 -9.83 -4.34 -5.45
CA GLN A 715 -9.30 -4.72 -4.13
C GLN A 715 -7.80 -4.47 -4.03
N THR A 716 -7.05 -4.74 -5.10
CA THR A 716 -5.61 -4.44 -5.17
C THR A 716 -5.33 -2.94 -5.03
N ILE A 717 -6.05 -2.07 -5.76
CA ILE A 717 -5.91 -0.61 -5.69
C ILE A 717 -6.17 -0.10 -4.27
N PHE A 718 -7.31 -0.46 -3.66
CA PHE A 718 -7.64 0.03 -2.33
C PHE A 718 -6.74 -0.56 -1.24
N GLY A 719 -6.36 -1.84 -1.33
CA GLY A 719 -5.45 -2.48 -0.39
C GLY A 719 -4.07 -1.82 -0.34
N TRP A 720 -3.51 -1.42 -1.49
CA TRP A 720 -2.25 -0.67 -1.53
C TRP A 720 -2.41 0.76 -0.99
N LEU A 721 -3.47 1.47 -1.38
CA LEU A 721 -3.64 2.88 -1.05
C LEU A 721 -4.02 3.14 0.42
N LEU A 722 -4.67 2.20 1.10
CA LEU A 722 -5.17 2.40 2.47
C LEU A 722 -4.25 1.85 3.57
N GLY A 723 -3.23 1.06 3.21
CA GLY A 723 -2.20 0.57 4.13
C GLY A 723 -0.81 1.17 3.89
N GLY A 724 -0.69 2.14 2.98
CA GLY A 724 0.57 2.50 2.34
C GLY A 724 1.21 3.84 2.75
N GLY A 725 0.40 4.79 3.21
CA GLY A 725 0.83 6.18 3.40
C GLY A 725 1.23 6.88 2.09
N ALA A 726 1.74 8.12 2.21
CA ALA A 726 2.26 8.94 1.11
C ALA A 726 3.48 8.37 0.33
N SER A 727 3.90 7.13 0.59
CA SER A 727 5.10 6.53 0.00
C SER A 727 4.88 6.06 -1.45
N ARG A 728 5.95 6.02 -2.26
CA ARG A 728 5.83 5.75 -3.72
C ARG A 728 5.36 4.34 -4.08
N LYS A 729 5.69 3.31 -3.28
CA LYS A 729 5.33 1.92 -3.56
C LYS A 729 3.80 1.71 -3.65
N PRO A 730 2.99 2.10 -2.66
CA PRO A 730 1.52 2.11 -2.71
C PRO A 730 0.92 2.65 -4.01
N PHE A 731 1.25 3.88 -4.39
CA PHE A 731 0.71 4.50 -5.61
C PHE A 731 1.20 3.80 -6.87
N LYS A 732 2.46 3.33 -6.92
CA LYS A 732 2.99 2.57 -8.05
C LYS A 732 2.26 1.24 -8.25
N GLU A 733 2.01 0.48 -7.18
CA GLU A 733 1.31 -0.81 -7.25
C GLU A 733 -0.19 -0.63 -7.54
N ALA A 734 -0.84 0.39 -6.96
CA ALA A 734 -2.20 0.79 -7.32
C ALA A 734 -2.29 1.24 -8.79
N ALA A 735 -1.31 1.98 -9.30
CA ALA A 735 -1.22 2.35 -10.72
C ALA A 735 -1.01 1.13 -11.62
N ALA A 736 -0.18 0.16 -11.21
CA ALA A 736 0.02 -1.09 -11.93
C ALA A 736 -1.28 -1.91 -12.01
N ALA A 737 -1.99 -2.07 -10.89
CA ALA A 737 -3.31 -2.71 -10.84
C ALA A 737 -4.34 -1.96 -11.69
N ARG A 738 -4.36 -0.62 -11.63
CA ARG A 738 -5.21 0.22 -12.48
C ARG A 738 -4.94 -0.02 -13.97
N ARG A 739 -3.68 -0.06 -14.39
CA ARG A 739 -3.27 -0.27 -15.80
C ARG A 739 -3.52 -1.70 -16.27
N ALA A 740 -3.41 -2.69 -15.37
CA ALA A 740 -3.66 -4.10 -15.64
C ALA A 740 -5.15 -4.48 -15.60
N MET A 741 -6.02 -3.62 -15.03
CA MET A 741 -7.46 -3.85 -14.90
C MET A 741 -8.10 -4.30 -16.24
N PRO A 742 -8.71 -5.50 -16.30
CA PRO A 742 -9.36 -5.99 -17.51
C PRO A 742 -10.48 -5.05 -17.97
N ASN A 743 -10.69 -4.94 -19.29
CA ASN A 743 -11.83 -4.16 -19.83
C ASN A 743 -13.17 -4.63 -19.25
N ALA A 744 -13.36 -5.94 -19.06
CA ALA A 744 -14.56 -6.50 -18.45
C ALA A 744 -14.76 -6.07 -16.98
N GLU A 745 -13.71 -5.69 -16.25
CA GLU A 745 -13.82 -5.08 -14.91
C GLU A 745 -14.08 -3.57 -15.02
N LYS A 746 -13.36 -2.88 -15.91
CA LYS A 746 -13.52 -1.44 -16.18
C LYS A 746 -14.92 -1.08 -16.68
N ASP A 747 -15.56 -1.92 -17.48
CA ASP A 747 -16.93 -1.74 -17.99
C ASP A 747 -18.00 -1.76 -16.88
N LYS A 748 -17.66 -2.28 -15.69
CA LYS A 748 -18.55 -2.30 -14.51
C LYS A 748 -18.53 -1.00 -13.70
N LEU A 749 -17.55 -0.12 -13.94
CA LEU A 749 -17.35 1.12 -13.17
C LEU A 749 -18.38 2.23 -13.48
N GLY A 750 -19.36 1.98 -14.37
CA GLY A 750 -20.37 2.97 -14.73
C GLY A 750 -19.76 4.26 -15.30
N THR A 751 -20.26 5.42 -14.89
CA THR A 751 -19.77 6.73 -15.38
C THR A 751 -18.33 7.05 -14.97
N VAL A 752 -17.75 6.34 -14.01
CA VAL A 752 -16.31 6.45 -13.70
C VAL A 752 -15.46 5.95 -14.87
N LYS A 753 -15.93 4.95 -15.64
CA LYS A 753 -15.25 4.52 -16.87
C LYS A 753 -15.04 5.68 -17.85
N ASP A 754 -16.03 6.55 -18.02
CA ASP A 754 -15.96 7.66 -18.98
C ASP A 754 -14.87 8.66 -18.59
N LYS A 755 -14.73 8.96 -17.29
CA LYS A 755 -13.64 9.81 -16.74
C LYS A 755 -12.26 9.16 -16.96
N LEU A 756 -12.17 7.85 -16.77
CA LEU A 756 -10.96 7.07 -17.03
C LEU A 756 -10.59 7.02 -18.52
N ASP A 757 -11.60 7.00 -19.40
CA ASP A 757 -11.40 7.12 -20.85
C ASP A 757 -10.98 8.55 -21.24
N THR A 758 -11.49 9.59 -20.56
CA THR A 758 -11.02 10.98 -20.74
C THR A 758 -9.53 11.13 -20.38
N ILE A 759 -9.08 10.61 -19.24
CA ILE A 759 -7.64 10.60 -18.87
C ILE A 759 -6.80 9.90 -19.94
N ALA A 760 -7.27 8.76 -20.46
CA ALA A 760 -6.60 8.05 -21.53
C ALA A 760 -6.57 8.82 -22.88
N ARG A 761 -7.53 9.71 -23.14
CA ARG A 761 -7.53 10.61 -24.31
C ARG A 761 -6.58 11.80 -24.10
N VAL A 762 -6.63 12.48 -22.95
CA VAL A 762 -5.69 13.55 -22.54
C VAL A 762 -4.23 13.12 -22.72
N ARG A 763 -3.88 11.91 -22.28
CA ARG A 763 -2.53 11.33 -22.40
C ARG A 763 -2.12 10.99 -23.83
N LYS A 764 -3.06 10.71 -24.74
CA LYS A 764 -2.79 10.29 -26.13
C LYS A 764 -2.71 11.43 -27.15
N THR A 765 -3.08 12.65 -26.78
CA THR A 765 -2.99 13.83 -27.66
C THR A 765 -1.53 14.13 -28.00
N CYS A 766 -1.14 14.08 -29.27
CA CYS A 766 0.22 14.42 -29.69
C CYS A 766 0.52 15.91 -29.50
#